data_AF-A0A428J284-F1
#
_entry.id   AF-A0A428J284-F1
#
_cell.length_a   1.000
_cell.length_b   1.000
_cell.length_c   1.000
_cell.angle_alpha   90.00
_cell.angle_beta   90.00
_cell.angle_gamma   90.00
#
_symmetry.space_group_name_H-M   'P 1'
#
loop_
_entity.id
_entity.type
_entity.pdbx_description
1 polymer ?
#
loop_
_entity_poly.entity_id
_entity_poly.type
_entity_poly.pdbx_seq_one_letter_code
_entity_poly.pdbx_strand_id
1 'polypeptide(L)'
;MKKFRSKKTIASAALALGLIIPQASPAITYAEVMDQDIVKFRIVETSDLHSNVMNYDYYQNSTGKNYGIAKAATVIQEARDEVANSILVDNGDTIQGSPVGDYVVNKDLMEQEGYVHPIIRAMNLLDYDFATVGNHEFNYGLDFLNAALEGAEFPYVNANVYDTNGENYFTPFEIVEKEVVDTDGETHTIKIGVTGFVPPDIMNWDEKHLNGKLVVEDIVKSAEKVVPEMKAAGADVVVVLAHSGIADYDENGNLKPYAEMMENAGYYLSQVEDVDAILTGHQHRSFPNVEKPSFQDGNGIDNATGTINGVPVAMPSSWGSDLGLIDLTIEKVDGKWDVTEGQASLRSTKDATLDADIEADVVAEHEATIEYMGSPVGELKGDLNTYFALVKDNASMEIVNRAQTAYVEKALKGTEYEGLPILSAAAPFKAGRSGVDNYTNVPSGTIAIKNVADLYYYDNNVVTALKITGDVVQEWLEWSAGQFNQIDPNSTEEQKLVNTDFPTYNFDVIDGVTYEIDVTQPAKYDKGQNVINPDANRIKNLMYNGQPVTADMEFIVAANDYRAGTGKLMNPGGANTILKAPDSNRDAVMAYVKENGVVDASVNNNWSFTPIAGDVNVVFHSNPAAEAIMTDDMTYTGVTDEKGFGFFTIDLSPKVSFADVPAGYWASDYISSLAKKGIVHGKDPQTFDPESTVTRGQFVAMIVRALGLSDGSGDIQKEIEIAYNNGITTLTPAEFGASNTITRQQMAAMVMRAYEVKLGAEYNATTTATYKDSGAIADEFSAYVNEAAELGFMTGYDNGSFGPNDGAKRSQAAKVVYMFLSK
;
A
#
# COMPACT_ATOMS: atom_id res chain seq x y z
N MET A 1 35.22 -46.06 2.32
CA MET A 1 36.55 -46.73 2.22
C MET A 1 37.66 -45.67 2.12
N LYS A 2 38.95 -46.05 2.25
CA LYS A 2 40.22 -45.30 1.96
C LYS A 2 40.16 -43.74 1.92
N LYS A 3 40.65 -42.96 2.90
CA LYS A 3 42.03 -42.66 3.42
C LYS A 3 42.89 -41.66 2.62
N PHE A 4 43.49 -40.71 3.38
CA PHE A 4 44.62 -39.78 3.08
C PHE A 4 44.31 -38.60 2.15
N ARG A 5 44.90 -37.39 2.27
CA ARG A 5 45.98 -36.74 3.10
C ARG A 5 45.72 -35.20 3.06
N SER A 6 46.33 -34.23 3.78
CA SER A 6 47.41 -34.03 4.80
C SER A 6 47.08 -32.67 5.51
N LYS A 7 47.30 -32.34 6.81
CA LYS A 7 48.51 -32.22 7.67
C LYS A 7 49.57 -31.24 7.10
N LYS A 8 50.10 -30.21 7.81
CA LYS A 8 50.42 -29.95 9.26
C LYS A 8 50.55 -28.41 9.51
N THR A 9 50.84 -27.80 10.68
CA THR A 9 50.59 -27.99 12.15
C THR A 9 51.40 -26.93 12.93
N ILE A 10 50.85 -26.34 14.00
CA ILE A 10 51.47 -25.33 14.90
C ILE A 10 52.40 -25.98 15.96
N ALA A 11 53.49 -25.31 16.40
CA ALA A 11 53.88 -25.14 17.83
C ALA A 11 55.36 -24.69 18.10
N SER A 12 55.49 -23.53 18.76
CA SER A 12 56.30 -23.24 19.97
C SER A 12 57.85 -23.26 19.96
N ALA A 13 58.40 -22.30 20.73
CA ALA A 13 59.83 -21.97 20.87
C ALA A 13 60.53 -22.57 22.10
N ALA A 14 61.87 -22.43 22.19
CA ALA A 14 62.60 -22.26 23.45
C ALA A 14 64.02 -21.65 23.27
N LEU A 15 64.48 -21.02 24.34
CA LEU A 15 65.78 -20.37 24.63
C LEU A 15 67.01 -21.33 24.56
N ALA A 16 68.28 -20.92 24.76
CA ALA A 16 69.07 -19.68 24.52
C ALA A 16 70.48 -19.89 25.14
N LEU A 17 71.53 -19.24 24.64
CA LEU A 17 72.83 -18.94 25.32
C LEU A 17 73.71 -18.09 24.37
N GLY A 18 74.48 -17.14 24.90
CA GLY A 18 75.25 -16.16 24.08
C GLY A 18 76.48 -15.58 24.79
N LEU A 19 77.12 -14.55 24.20
CA LEU A 19 78.32 -13.88 24.74
C LEU A 19 78.49 -12.42 24.21
N ILE A 20 78.29 -11.44 25.11
CA ILE A 20 79.10 -10.21 25.36
C ILE A 20 79.65 -9.46 24.11
N ILE A 21 79.08 -8.33 23.65
CA ILE A 21 79.29 -6.90 24.11
C ILE A 21 80.63 -6.29 23.61
N PRO A 22 80.74 -4.99 23.20
CA PRO A 22 79.81 -3.86 23.43
C PRO A 22 79.25 -3.13 22.19
N GLN A 23 78.21 -2.32 22.42
CA GLN A 23 77.74 -1.24 21.53
C GLN A 23 78.48 0.08 21.79
N ALA A 24 78.45 0.99 20.82
CA ALA A 24 78.66 2.42 21.03
C ALA A 24 77.60 3.19 20.22
N SER A 25 76.73 3.94 20.90
CA SER A 25 75.56 4.57 20.30
C SER A 25 75.85 5.99 19.78
N PRO A 26 75.34 6.38 18.61
CA PRO A 26 74.63 7.65 18.48
C PRO A 26 73.29 7.53 19.22
N ALA A 27 72.91 8.53 20.02
CA ALA A 27 71.56 8.58 20.56
C ALA A 27 70.60 9.03 19.45
N ILE A 28 69.67 8.17 19.05
CA ILE A 28 68.41 8.62 18.44
C ILE A 28 67.56 9.13 19.60
N THR A 29 67.10 10.37 19.51
CA THR A 29 66.24 11.00 20.51
C THR A 29 64.85 10.37 20.47
N TYR A 30 64.43 9.77 21.59
CA TYR A 30 63.02 9.40 21.84
C TYR A 30 62.21 10.67 22.14
N ALA A 31 62.03 11.51 21.12
CA ALA A 31 61.34 12.79 21.18
C ALA A 31 60.86 13.17 19.77
N GLU A 32 59.98 12.32 19.23
CA GLU A 32 59.12 12.51 18.04
C GLU A 32 58.24 11.25 17.88
N VAL A 33 57.61 10.84 19.00
CA VAL A 33 56.24 10.29 18.95
C VAL A 33 55.41 11.46 19.46
N MET A 34 54.52 11.99 18.63
CA MET A 34 53.68 13.09 19.05
C MET A 34 52.57 12.52 19.92
N ASP A 35 52.41 13.08 21.11
CA ASP A 35 51.07 13.21 21.69
C ASP A 35 50.31 14.10 20.70
N GLN A 36 49.35 13.51 20.00
CA GLN A 36 48.34 14.25 19.25
C GLN A 36 47.08 14.13 20.07
N ASP A 37 46.47 15.25 20.45
CA ASP A 37 45.17 15.23 21.12
C ASP A 37 44.16 14.68 20.07
N ILE A 38 43.65 13.46 20.27
CA ILE A 38 42.70 12.80 19.36
C ILE A 38 41.35 12.66 20.05
N VAL A 39 40.33 13.31 19.50
CA VAL A 39 38.94 13.19 19.96
C VAL A 39 38.19 12.24 19.01
N LYS A 40 37.59 11.19 19.59
CA LYS A 40 36.60 10.37 18.88
C LYS A 40 35.21 10.92 19.21
N PHE A 41 34.44 11.24 18.18
CA PHE A 41 33.22 12.05 18.28
C PHE A 41 32.09 11.46 17.45
N ARG A 42 30.87 11.42 17.99
CA ARG A 42 29.70 10.84 17.32
C ARG A 42 28.60 11.87 17.08
N ILE A 43 28.05 11.86 15.87
CA ILE A 43 26.76 12.51 15.56
C ILE A 43 25.70 11.41 15.51
N VAL A 44 24.64 11.55 16.28
CA VAL A 44 23.46 10.67 16.27
C VAL A 44 22.32 11.41 15.57
N GLU A 45 21.65 10.74 14.63
CA GLU A 45 20.66 11.32 13.72
C GLU A 45 19.30 10.64 13.85
N THR A 46 18.25 11.45 13.93
CA THR A 46 16.91 11.10 13.43
C THR A 46 16.57 11.95 12.21
N SER A 47 15.66 11.46 11.37
CA SER A 47 15.10 12.16 10.22
C SER A 47 13.72 11.58 9.93
N ASP A 48 12.85 12.38 9.30
CA ASP A 48 11.56 11.96 8.78
C ASP A 48 10.68 11.30 9.88
N LEU A 49 10.73 11.84 11.11
CA LEU A 49 10.03 11.30 12.29
C LEU A 49 8.50 11.28 12.10
N HIS A 50 7.97 12.23 11.35
CA HIS A 50 6.55 12.36 10.97
C HIS A 50 5.55 12.23 12.12
N SER A 51 5.80 12.84 13.28
CA SER A 51 4.95 12.71 14.48
C SER A 51 4.73 11.27 14.96
N ASN A 52 5.58 10.32 14.58
CA ASN A 52 5.52 8.94 15.09
C ASN A 52 6.20 8.88 16.47
N VAL A 53 5.47 9.24 17.53
CA VAL A 53 6.01 9.14 18.89
C VAL A 53 6.02 7.69 19.39
N MET A 54 4.85 7.04 19.36
CA MET A 54 4.62 5.68 19.86
C MET A 54 4.76 4.62 18.76
N ASN A 55 5.05 3.37 19.13
CA ASN A 55 5.17 2.25 18.18
C ASN A 55 3.81 1.68 17.71
N TYR A 56 2.88 2.56 17.37
CA TYR A 56 1.46 2.27 17.19
C TYR A 56 1.00 2.47 15.75
N ASP A 57 0.00 1.69 15.34
CA ASP A 57 -0.78 1.88 14.12
C ASP A 57 -2.11 2.54 14.45
N TYR A 58 -2.20 3.86 14.29
CA TYR A 58 -3.46 4.58 14.52
C TYR A 58 -4.53 4.27 13.47
N TYR A 59 -4.14 3.72 12.31
CA TYR A 59 -5.05 3.30 11.24
C TYR A 59 -5.61 1.89 11.51
N GLN A 60 -4.75 0.95 11.93
CA GLN A 60 -5.13 -0.44 12.23
C GLN A 60 -5.51 -0.68 13.70
N ASN A 61 -5.35 0.32 14.58
CA ASN A 61 -5.61 0.24 16.02
C ASN A 61 -4.76 -0.86 16.70
N SER A 62 -3.46 -0.94 16.38
CA SER A 62 -2.56 -2.03 16.79
C SER A 62 -1.20 -1.55 17.33
N THR A 63 -0.66 -2.26 18.32
CA THR A 63 0.66 -2.01 18.93
C THR A 63 1.77 -2.80 18.23
N GLY A 64 3.03 -2.52 18.59
CA GLY A 64 4.15 -3.41 18.27
C GLY A 64 4.82 -3.15 16.92
N LYS A 65 4.82 -1.89 16.47
CA LYS A 65 5.59 -1.49 15.29
C LYS A 65 7.09 -1.42 15.57
N ASN A 66 7.86 -1.39 14.49
CA ASN A 66 9.32 -1.35 14.49
C ASN A 66 9.87 0.09 14.38
N TYR A 67 9.07 1.09 14.74
CA TYR A 67 9.34 2.52 14.58
C TYR A 67 8.74 3.30 15.76
N GLY A 68 9.03 4.60 15.83
CA GLY A 68 8.52 5.55 16.81
C GLY A 68 9.63 6.11 17.69
N ILE A 69 9.64 7.42 17.97
CA ILE A 69 10.72 8.06 18.75
C ILE A 69 10.88 7.43 20.14
N ALA A 70 9.80 6.91 20.75
CA ALA A 70 9.88 6.20 22.02
C ALA A 70 10.71 4.90 21.94
N LYS A 71 10.84 4.27 20.76
CA LYS A 71 11.82 3.16 20.53
C LYS A 71 13.20 3.70 20.18
N ALA A 72 13.26 4.78 19.40
CA ALA A 72 14.51 5.44 19.04
C ALA A 72 15.27 5.92 20.28
N ALA A 73 14.57 6.51 21.26
CA ALA A 73 15.06 7.00 22.54
C ALA A 73 15.99 6.03 23.28
N THR A 74 15.56 4.78 23.50
CA THR A 74 16.40 3.75 24.13
C THR A 74 17.71 3.54 23.35
N VAL A 75 17.63 3.51 22.01
CA VAL A 75 18.78 3.27 21.14
C VAL A 75 19.68 4.51 20.98
N ILE A 76 19.12 5.72 21.11
CA ILE A 76 19.83 7.00 21.19
C ILE A 76 20.66 7.05 22.47
N GLN A 77 20.05 6.69 23.62
CA GLN A 77 20.74 6.59 24.90
C GLN A 77 21.89 5.56 24.82
N GLU A 78 21.63 4.35 24.33
CA GLU A 78 22.67 3.33 24.08
C GLU A 78 23.79 3.82 23.16
N ALA A 79 23.47 4.53 22.07
CA ALA A 79 24.45 5.02 21.11
C ALA A 79 25.29 6.21 21.63
N ARG A 80 24.77 6.97 22.60
CA ARG A 80 25.50 8.04 23.31
C ARG A 80 26.37 7.47 24.44
N ASP A 81 25.87 6.53 25.24
CA ASP A 81 26.60 5.87 26.33
C ASP A 81 27.83 5.06 25.84
N GLU A 82 27.86 4.67 24.56
CA GLU A 82 29.02 4.01 23.93
C GLU A 82 30.26 4.90 23.78
N VAL A 83 30.11 6.24 23.83
CA VAL A 83 31.16 7.20 23.46
C VAL A 83 31.32 8.33 24.49
N ALA A 84 32.53 8.87 24.63
CA ALA A 84 32.78 9.99 25.52
C ALA A 84 32.18 11.32 25.00
N ASN A 85 32.02 11.46 23.68
CA ASN A 85 31.65 12.70 23.03
C ASN A 85 30.57 12.44 21.97
N SER A 86 29.41 13.10 22.11
CA SER A 86 28.36 13.04 21.10
C SER A 86 27.53 14.32 21.02
N ILE A 87 26.88 14.50 19.88
CA ILE A 87 25.69 15.34 19.71
C ILE A 87 24.53 14.53 19.14
N LEU A 88 23.31 14.96 19.41
CA LEU A 88 22.08 14.41 18.87
C LEU A 88 21.40 15.47 17.98
N VAL A 89 21.06 15.12 16.74
CA VAL A 89 20.47 16.04 15.76
C VAL A 89 19.27 15.43 15.06
N ASP A 90 18.32 16.26 14.65
CA ASP A 90 17.22 15.86 13.77
C ASP A 90 17.30 16.55 12.41
N ASN A 91 17.03 15.80 11.35
CA ASN A 91 17.16 16.24 9.97
C ASN A 91 15.82 16.60 9.28
N GLY A 92 14.76 16.90 10.03
CA GLY A 92 13.50 17.46 9.53
C GLY A 92 12.40 16.45 9.23
N ASP A 93 11.24 16.96 8.80
CA ASP A 93 9.96 16.24 8.64
C ASP A 93 9.49 15.61 9.95
N THR A 94 9.31 16.47 10.95
CA THR A 94 9.01 16.10 12.34
C THR A 94 7.54 16.26 12.72
N ILE A 95 6.86 17.36 12.35
CA ILE A 95 5.56 17.75 12.95
C ILE A 95 4.30 17.25 12.21
N GLN A 96 4.43 16.65 11.02
CA GLN A 96 3.31 16.18 10.20
C GLN A 96 3.49 14.71 9.80
N GLY A 97 2.39 13.95 9.62
CA GLY A 97 2.40 12.67 8.89
C GLY A 97 1.69 11.51 9.61
N SER A 98 1.97 11.30 10.89
CA SER A 98 1.16 10.39 11.72
C SER A 98 -0.14 11.08 12.18
N PRO A 99 -1.20 10.31 12.50
CA PRO A 99 -2.43 10.87 13.04
C PRO A 99 -2.30 11.64 14.36
N VAL A 100 -1.15 11.60 15.04
CA VAL A 100 -0.87 12.49 16.18
C VAL A 100 -0.73 13.94 15.71
N GLY A 101 -0.04 14.18 14.59
CA GLY A 101 0.04 15.50 13.96
C GLY A 101 -1.34 15.95 13.46
N ASP A 102 -2.07 15.06 12.77
CA ASP A 102 -3.45 15.33 12.36
C ASP A 102 -4.35 15.70 13.55
N TYR A 103 -4.22 14.99 14.67
CA TYR A 103 -4.98 15.25 15.90
C TYR A 103 -4.64 16.61 16.51
N VAL A 104 -3.36 16.97 16.59
CA VAL A 104 -2.89 18.27 17.11
C VAL A 104 -3.47 19.43 16.28
N VAL A 105 -3.44 19.30 14.94
CA VAL A 105 -4.00 20.31 14.02
C VAL A 105 -5.52 20.35 14.07
N ASN A 106 -6.21 19.21 13.92
CA ASN A 106 -7.69 19.15 13.86
C ASN A 106 -8.39 19.36 15.22
N LYS A 107 -7.64 19.75 16.26
CA LYS A 107 -8.12 20.17 17.58
C LYS A 107 -7.60 21.54 18.00
N ASP A 108 -6.91 22.24 17.10
CA ASP A 108 -6.36 23.59 17.33
C ASP A 108 -5.44 23.63 18.57
N LEU A 109 -4.71 22.55 18.88
CA LEU A 109 -3.96 22.45 20.15
C LEU A 109 -2.79 23.44 20.21
N MET A 110 -2.16 23.74 19.07
CA MET A 110 -1.10 24.76 19.01
C MET A 110 -1.61 26.20 19.20
N GLU A 111 -2.94 26.44 19.22
CA GLU A 111 -3.50 27.74 19.65
C GLU A 111 -3.60 27.89 21.18
N GLN A 112 -3.29 26.82 21.95
CA GLN A 112 -3.41 26.83 23.40
C GLN A 112 -2.13 27.35 24.08
N GLU A 113 -2.28 28.35 24.96
CA GLU A 113 -1.18 29.03 25.65
C GLU A 113 -0.28 28.04 26.42
N GLY A 114 0.96 27.85 25.94
CA GLY A 114 1.95 26.96 26.52
C GLY A 114 1.84 25.48 26.12
N TYR A 115 1.05 25.13 25.09
CA TYR A 115 1.06 23.79 24.51
C TYR A 115 2.30 23.58 23.61
N VAL A 116 2.99 22.45 23.79
CA VAL A 116 4.15 22.05 22.98
C VAL A 116 3.83 20.77 22.23
N HIS A 117 4.17 20.74 20.94
CA HIS A 117 3.88 19.63 20.04
C HIS A 117 4.48 18.29 20.55
N PRO A 118 3.74 17.16 20.57
CA PRO A 118 4.20 15.94 21.24
C PRO A 118 5.54 15.37 20.75
N ILE A 119 5.85 15.49 19.44
CA ILE A 119 7.17 15.09 18.92
C ILE A 119 8.30 15.97 19.49
N ILE A 120 8.07 17.28 19.60
CA ILE A 120 9.04 18.25 20.12
C ILE A 120 9.25 18.02 21.62
N ARG A 121 8.20 17.72 22.40
CA ARG A 121 8.37 17.31 23.81
C ARG A 121 9.23 16.05 23.95
N ALA A 122 8.99 15.04 23.11
CA ALA A 122 9.78 13.82 23.08
C ALA A 122 11.24 14.06 22.64
N MET A 123 11.51 15.10 21.84
CA MET A 123 12.86 15.54 21.49
C MET A 123 13.52 16.34 22.64
N ASN A 124 12.80 17.26 23.30
CA ASN A 124 13.31 17.96 24.49
C ASN A 124 13.73 16.97 25.59
N LEU A 125 12.93 15.92 25.83
CA LEU A 125 13.26 14.82 26.78
C LEU A 125 14.52 14.01 26.43
N LEU A 126 15.09 14.19 25.23
CA LEU A 126 16.27 13.48 24.75
C LEU A 126 17.51 14.36 24.65
N ASP A 127 17.46 15.64 25.06
CA ASP A 127 18.59 16.59 24.94
C ASP A 127 19.17 16.60 23.50
N TYR A 128 18.34 16.93 22.50
CA TYR A 128 18.82 17.24 21.14
C TYR A 128 19.68 18.51 21.17
N ASP A 129 20.76 18.52 20.37
CA ASP A 129 21.65 19.67 20.23
C ASP A 129 21.17 20.63 19.11
N PHE A 130 20.60 20.10 18.01
CA PHE A 130 20.17 20.87 16.82
C PHE A 130 19.05 20.19 16.03
N ALA A 131 18.33 20.96 15.20
CA ALA A 131 17.53 20.44 14.10
C ALA A 131 17.59 21.33 12.84
N THR A 132 17.09 20.81 11.71
CA THR A 132 16.69 21.61 10.52
C THR A 132 15.19 21.46 10.26
N VAL A 133 14.64 22.28 9.38
CA VAL A 133 13.28 22.09 8.84
C VAL A 133 13.31 21.23 7.58
N GLY A 134 12.35 20.30 7.47
CA GLY A 134 12.01 19.62 6.24
C GLY A 134 10.87 20.29 5.48
N ASN A 135 10.32 19.61 4.48
CA ASN A 135 9.19 20.13 3.71
C ASN A 135 7.85 20.03 4.46
N HIS A 136 7.64 18.94 5.19
CA HIS A 136 6.37 18.68 5.89
C HIS A 136 6.18 19.58 7.13
N GLU A 137 7.21 20.29 7.58
CA GLU A 137 7.09 21.44 8.51
C GLU A 137 6.20 22.58 7.96
N PHE A 138 6.13 22.80 6.65
CA PHE A 138 5.39 23.92 6.05
C PHE A 138 3.90 23.63 5.76
N ASN A 139 3.49 22.36 5.85
CA ASN A 139 2.17 21.84 5.44
C ASN A 139 0.95 22.48 6.14
N TYR A 140 1.15 23.02 7.34
CA TYR A 140 0.09 23.67 8.14
C TYR A 140 0.24 25.20 8.19
N GLY A 141 1.22 25.74 7.47
CA GLY A 141 1.50 27.17 7.37
C GLY A 141 2.38 27.74 8.48
N LEU A 142 2.98 28.91 8.18
CA LEU A 142 4.03 29.52 9.01
C LEU A 142 3.60 29.81 10.44
N ASP A 143 2.32 30.13 10.69
CA ASP A 143 1.84 30.41 12.05
C ASP A 143 1.85 29.15 12.93
N PHE A 144 1.47 27.99 12.37
CA PHE A 144 1.57 26.68 13.05
C PHE A 144 3.03 26.25 13.21
N LEU A 145 3.84 26.40 12.16
CA LEU A 145 5.27 26.07 12.18
C LEU A 145 6.00 26.85 13.28
N ASN A 146 5.87 28.18 13.29
CA ASN A 146 6.51 29.03 14.28
C ASN A 146 6.09 28.66 15.71
N ALA A 147 4.81 28.36 15.94
CA ALA A 147 4.31 27.93 17.25
C ALA A 147 4.83 26.55 17.67
N ALA A 148 5.04 25.63 16.72
CA ALA A 148 5.63 24.31 16.99
C ALA A 148 7.13 24.41 17.34
N LEU A 149 7.87 25.27 16.63
CA LEU A 149 9.30 25.51 16.88
C LEU A 149 9.56 26.32 18.15
N GLU A 150 8.65 27.22 18.57
CA GLU A 150 8.77 27.97 19.84
C GLU A 150 8.80 27.04 21.08
N GLY A 151 8.28 25.81 20.96
CA GLY A 151 8.32 24.79 22.01
C GLY A 151 9.60 23.94 22.07
N ALA A 152 10.54 24.10 21.14
CA ALA A 152 11.78 23.35 21.12
C ALA A 152 12.83 23.93 22.10
N GLU A 153 13.48 23.08 22.88
CA GLU A 153 14.58 23.48 23.77
C GLU A 153 15.96 23.49 23.06
N PHE A 154 15.96 23.29 21.74
CA PHE A 154 17.11 23.22 20.85
C PHE A 154 16.92 24.09 19.59
N PRO A 155 18.00 24.67 19.02
CA PRO A 155 17.92 25.56 17.86
C PRO A 155 17.62 24.81 16.56
N TYR A 156 16.75 25.41 15.73
CA TYR A 156 16.56 25.06 14.33
C TYR A 156 17.44 25.94 13.44
N VAL A 157 18.19 25.33 12.52
CA VAL A 157 19.06 26.04 11.55
C VAL A 157 18.63 25.75 10.11
N ASN A 158 18.57 26.78 9.26
CA ASN A 158 18.42 26.63 7.81
C ASN A 158 18.97 27.87 7.06
N ALA A 159 19.81 27.63 6.05
CA ALA A 159 20.51 28.67 5.29
C ALA A 159 19.94 28.99 3.89
N ASN A 160 19.03 28.18 3.35
CA ASN A 160 18.47 28.39 2.00
C ASN A 160 17.04 28.95 1.95
N VAL A 161 16.33 29.08 3.09
CA VAL A 161 15.02 29.74 3.18
C VAL A 161 15.19 31.20 3.62
N TYR A 162 14.54 32.09 2.86
CA TYR A 162 14.55 33.54 3.05
C TYR A 162 13.13 34.11 3.08
N ASP A 163 13.00 35.30 3.66
CA ASP A 163 11.79 36.10 3.55
C ASP A 163 11.74 36.90 2.21
N THR A 164 10.66 37.64 1.99
CA THR A 164 10.49 38.49 0.79
C THR A 164 11.31 39.79 0.79
N ASN A 165 12.03 40.11 1.86
CA ASN A 165 13.01 41.19 1.90
C ASN A 165 14.43 40.72 1.53
N GLY A 166 14.69 39.41 1.57
CA GLY A 166 15.98 38.78 1.31
C GLY A 166 16.82 38.55 2.57
N GLU A 167 16.20 38.55 3.76
CA GLU A 167 16.83 38.11 5.00
C GLU A 167 16.53 36.62 5.23
N ASN A 168 17.46 35.85 5.82
CA ASN A 168 17.22 34.44 6.12
C ASN A 168 16.06 34.31 7.13
N TYR A 169 15.11 33.40 6.85
CA TYR A 169 13.91 33.23 7.69
C TYR A 169 14.20 32.48 8.99
N PHE A 170 15.18 31.57 8.95
CA PHE A 170 15.73 30.87 10.12
C PHE A 170 17.17 31.33 10.37
N THR A 171 17.77 30.92 11.49
CA THR A 171 19.21 31.09 11.71
C THR A 171 19.99 30.27 10.66
N PRO A 172 20.88 30.85 9.85
CA PRO A 172 21.54 30.13 8.75
C PRO A 172 22.53 29.07 9.24
N PHE A 173 23.25 29.35 10.33
CA PHE A 173 24.10 28.39 11.01
C PHE A 173 24.29 28.81 12.48
N GLU A 174 24.61 27.84 13.33
CA GLU A 174 25.01 28.05 14.72
C GLU A 174 26.38 27.42 14.98
N ILE A 175 27.08 27.86 16.03
CA ILE A 175 28.34 27.26 16.48
C ILE A 175 28.29 26.98 17.98
N VAL A 176 28.30 25.70 18.36
CA VAL A 176 28.41 25.27 19.76
C VAL A 176 29.87 25.05 20.16
N GLU A 177 30.26 25.58 21.32
CA GLU A 177 31.49 25.20 22.01
C GLU A 177 31.19 23.95 22.87
N LYS A 178 31.59 22.77 22.40
CA LYS A 178 31.38 21.49 23.11
C LYS A 178 32.64 21.17 23.93
N GLU A 179 32.50 20.94 25.23
CA GLU A 179 33.56 20.29 26.02
C GLU A 179 33.64 18.81 25.61
N VAL A 180 34.85 18.33 25.33
CA VAL A 180 35.13 16.98 24.83
C VAL A 180 36.33 16.35 25.54
N VAL A 181 36.37 15.03 25.59
CA VAL A 181 37.46 14.22 26.18
C VAL A 181 38.20 13.49 25.05
N ASP A 182 39.53 13.57 25.05
CA ASP A 182 40.38 12.87 24.07
C ASP A 182 40.63 11.40 24.45
N THR A 183 41.44 10.69 23.65
CA THR A 183 41.80 9.28 23.86
C THR A 183 42.64 9.00 25.11
N ASP A 184 43.28 10.03 25.68
CA ASP A 184 44.17 9.91 26.84
C ASP A 184 43.49 10.41 28.13
N GLY A 185 42.35 11.08 28.00
CA GLY A 185 41.47 11.51 29.07
C GLY A 185 41.59 12.99 29.43
N GLU A 186 42.24 13.81 28.61
CA GLU A 186 42.28 15.27 28.81
C GLU A 186 41.03 15.94 28.21
N THR A 187 40.61 17.04 28.83
CA THR A 187 39.41 17.79 28.42
C THR A 187 39.78 19.00 27.56
N HIS A 188 39.14 19.10 26.41
CA HIS A 188 39.31 20.19 25.44
C HIS A 188 37.97 20.83 25.09
N THR A 189 38.02 21.89 24.28
CA THR A 189 36.84 22.48 23.64
C THR A 189 37.00 22.41 22.13
N ILE A 190 35.95 22.00 21.44
CA ILE A 190 35.83 21.99 19.98
C ILE A 190 34.63 22.83 19.56
N LYS A 191 34.76 23.59 18.47
CA LYS A 191 33.69 24.39 17.87
C LYS A 191 33.01 23.63 16.75
N ILE A 192 31.79 23.17 17.00
CA ILE A 192 30.98 22.46 16.01
C ILE A 192 30.04 23.48 15.38
N GLY A 193 30.25 23.77 14.10
CA GLY A 193 29.34 24.55 13.28
C GLY A 193 28.29 23.65 12.64
N VAL A 194 27.01 24.05 12.74
CA VAL A 194 25.88 23.32 12.18
C VAL A 194 25.04 24.25 11.31
N THR A 195 24.75 23.84 10.08
CA THR A 195 23.87 24.53 9.12
C THR A 195 22.86 23.55 8.54
N GLY A 196 21.75 24.05 7.98
CA GLY A 196 20.66 23.22 7.47
C GLY A 196 20.11 23.66 6.12
N PHE A 197 19.49 22.73 5.40
CA PHE A 197 18.89 22.94 4.07
C PHE A 197 17.58 22.17 3.90
N VAL A 198 16.70 22.65 3.00
CA VAL A 198 15.39 22.06 2.68
C VAL A 198 15.15 22.06 1.16
N PRO A 199 14.32 21.18 0.57
CA PRO A 199 14.16 21.10 -0.88
C PRO A 199 13.50 22.37 -1.45
N PRO A 200 14.03 22.99 -2.52
CA PRO A 200 13.44 24.22 -3.07
C PRO A 200 11.99 24.06 -3.55
N ASP A 201 11.57 22.84 -3.83
CA ASP A 201 10.20 22.47 -4.20
C ASP A 201 9.15 22.68 -3.10
N ILE A 202 9.49 23.06 -1.86
CA ILE A 202 8.47 23.53 -0.90
C ILE A 202 7.63 24.70 -1.44
N MET A 203 8.21 25.52 -2.33
CA MET A 203 7.48 26.59 -3.02
C MET A 203 6.43 26.08 -4.02
N ASN A 204 6.57 24.83 -4.50
CA ASN A 204 5.65 24.13 -5.40
C ASN A 204 4.68 23.19 -4.65
N TRP A 205 5.07 22.70 -3.47
CA TRP A 205 4.27 21.78 -2.65
C TRP A 205 3.33 22.54 -1.70
N ASP A 206 3.85 23.57 -1.02
CA ASP A 206 3.13 24.39 -0.05
C ASP A 206 2.86 25.83 -0.54
N GLU A 207 2.68 26.00 -1.86
CA GLU A 207 2.37 27.30 -2.49
C GLU A 207 1.25 28.05 -1.74
N LYS A 208 0.18 27.31 -1.34
CA LYS A 208 -0.96 27.79 -0.55
C LYS A 208 -0.58 28.51 0.76
N HIS A 209 0.56 28.15 1.35
CA HIS A 209 1.06 28.71 2.59
C HIS A 209 2.23 29.69 2.38
N LEU A 210 3.07 29.48 1.36
CA LEU A 210 4.37 30.16 1.20
C LEU A 210 4.40 31.27 0.14
N ASN A 211 3.52 31.23 -0.87
CA ASN A 211 3.56 32.18 -1.99
C ASN A 211 3.37 33.63 -1.50
N GLY A 212 4.31 34.50 -1.90
CA GLY A 212 4.36 35.90 -1.49
C GLY A 212 4.82 36.13 -0.04
N LYS A 213 5.33 35.10 0.66
CA LYS A 213 5.91 35.22 2.00
C LYS A 213 7.39 34.85 2.05
N LEU A 214 7.75 33.71 1.48
CA LEU A 214 9.12 33.16 1.46
C LEU A 214 9.69 33.10 0.04
N VAL A 215 11.02 32.92 -0.01
CA VAL A 215 11.83 32.56 -1.18
C VAL A 215 12.79 31.45 -0.74
N VAL A 216 13.10 30.50 -1.62
CA VAL A 216 14.08 29.43 -1.34
C VAL A 216 15.17 29.44 -2.41
N GLU A 217 16.42 29.28 -2.00
CA GLU A 217 17.60 29.19 -2.86
C GLU A 217 18.08 27.72 -3.05
N ASP A 218 18.95 27.53 -4.04
CA ASP A 218 19.60 26.26 -4.33
C ASP A 218 20.48 25.78 -3.16
N ILE A 219 20.25 24.54 -2.71
CA ILE A 219 20.91 23.90 -1.57
C ILE A 219 22.45 24.00 -1.66
N VAL A 220 23.02 23.66 -2.82
CA VAL A 220 24.48 23.58 -3.00
C VAL A 220 25.09 24.98 -3.01
N LYS A 221 24.46 25.95 -3.68
CA LYS A 221 24.92 27.35 -3.68
C LYS A 221 24.81 28.02 -2.32
N SER A 222 23.75 27.70 -1.55
CA SER A 222 23.64 28.16 -0.16
C SER A 222 24.73 27.53 0.72
N ALA A 223 25.12 26.27 0.49
CA ALA A 223 26.25 25.64 1.15
C ALA A 223 27.61 26.28 0.78
N GLU A 224 27.87 26.50 -0.52
CA GLU A 224 29.07 27.21 -1.03
C GLU A 224 29.22 28.63 -0.43
N LYS A 225 28.12 29.24 0.01
CA LYS A 225 28.10 30.54 0.72
C LYS A 225 28.30 30.39 2.23
N VAL A 226 27.50 29.55 2.90
CA VAL A 226 27.41 29.54 4.37
C VAL A 226 28.56 28.79 5.05
N VAL A 227 29.13 27.75 4.42
CA VAL A 227 30.24 26.98 4.99
C VAL A 227 31.50 27.86 5.17
N PRO A 228 31.93 28.67 4.19
CA PRO A 228 32.98 29.67 4.39
C PRO A 228 32.68 30.71 5.48
N GLU A 229 31.42 31.16 5.63
CA GLU A 229 31.02 32.08 6.71
C GLU A 229 31.16 31.42 8.09
N MET A 230 30.81 30.13 8.19
CA MET A 230 30.89 29.32 9.41
C MET A 230 32.34 28.95 9.80
N LYS A 231 33.20 28.54 8.87
CA LYS A 231 34.65 28.38 9.14
C LYS A 231 35.31 29.73 9.50
N ALA A 232 34.87 30.84 8.89
CA ALA A 232 35.36 32.18 9.24
C ALA A 232 34.89 32.68 10.62
N ALA A 233 33.72 32.24 11.09
CA ALA A 233 33.26 32.41 12.47
C ALA A 233 33.99 31.49 13.48
N GLY A 234 34.76 30.52 12.98
CA GLY A 234 35.68 29.70 13.75
C GLY A 234 35.19 28.28 14.04
N ALA A 235 34.29 27.72 13.22
CA ALA A 235 33.97 26.30 13.29
C ALA A 235 35.21 25.44 13.00
N ASP A 236 35.54 24.55 13.95
CA ASP A 236 36.55 23.51 13.77
C ASP A 236 35.95 22.43 12.85
N VAL A 237 34.80 21.88 13.25
CA VAL A 237 34.02 20.85 12.52
C VAL A 237 32.77 21.49 11.90
N VAL A 238 32.42 21.09 10.67
CA VAL A 238 31.20 21.50 9.95
C VAL A 238 30.27 20.32 9.71
N VAL A 239 29.06 20.46 10.22
CA VAL A 239 27.96 19.51 10.07
C VAL A 239 26.85 20.12 9.23
N VAL A 240 26.36 19.38 8.25
CA VAL A 240 25.28 19.80 7.36
C VAL A 240 24.05 18.93 7.59
N LEU A 241 22.94 19.55 8.04
CA LEU A 241 21.61 18.95 8.16
C LEU A 241 20.82 19.20 6.86
N ALA A 242 21.00 18.35 5.86
CA ALA A 242 20.31 18.49 4.59
C ALA A 242 19.01 17.67 4.60
N HIS A 243 17.87 18.32 4.87
CA HIS A 243 16.58 17.71 4.55
C HIS A 243 16.42 17.67 3.02
N SER A 244 16.92 16.58 2.43
CA SER A 244 17.16 16.41 1.01
C SER A 244 17.61 14.96 0.81
N GLY A 245 17.21 14.35 -0.30
CA GLY A 245 17.79 13.07 -0.68
C GLY A 245 19.28 13.16 -1.03
N ILE A 246 19.95 12.01 -1.05
CA ILE A 246 21.35 11.92 -1.49
C ILE A 246 21.48 12.13 -2.99
N ALA A 247 20.67 11.44 -3.81
CA ALA A 247 20.87 11.43 -5.25
C ALA A 247 19.64 11.05 -6.07
N ASP A 248 19.64 11.61 -7.28
CA ASP A 248 18.75 11.30 -8.38
C ASP A 248 19.44 10.43 -9.44
N TYR A 249 18.69 9.51 -10.06
CA TYR A 249 19.18 8.67 -11.15
C TYR A 249 18.36 8.85 -12.44
N ASP A 250 19.00 8.64 -13.59
CA ASP A 250 18.32 8.57 -14.89
C ASP A 250 17.62 7.21 -15.09
N GLU A 251 16.89 7.08 -16.19
CA GLU A 251 16.15 5.85 -16.53
C GLU A 251 17.03 4.63 -16.85
N ASN A 252 18.35 4.82 -16.98
CA ASN A 252 19.34 3.77 -17.17
C ASN A 252 20.08 3.41 -15.87
N GLY A 253 19.79 4.10 -14.75
CA GLY A 253 20.48 3.93 -13.47
C GLY A 253 21.79 4.72 -13.33
N ASN A 254 22.08 5.67 -14.22
CA ASN A 254 23.20 6.60 -14.05
C ASN A 254 22.84 7.71 -13.06
N LEU A 255 23.78 8.15 -12.23
CA LEU A 255 23.64 9.36 -11.42
C LEU A 255 23.34 10.57 -12.33
N LYS A 256 22.25 11.32 -12.08
CA LYS A 256 21.98 12.58 -12.79
C LYS A 256 23.06 13.61 -12.44
N PRO A 257 23.55 14.44 -13.38
CA PRO A 257 24.42 15.55 -13.06
C PRO A 257 23.70 16.61 -12.20
N TYR A 258 24.46 17.39 -11.44
CA TYR A 258 23.94 18.54 -10.68
C TYR A 258 23.11 19.46 -11.58
N ALA A 259 21.95 19.87 -11.05
CA ALA A 259 21.08 20.85 -11.63
C ALA A 259 20.70 21.87 -10.54
N GLU A 260 20.67 23.14 -10.92
CA GLU A 260 20.25 24.22 -10.03
C GLU A 260 18.76 24.05 -9.65
N MET A 261 18.46 24.24 -8.37
CA MET A 261 17.17 23.97 -7.70
C MET A 261 16.81 22.48 -7.61
N MET A 262 17.78 21.56 -7.56
CA MET A 262 17.47 20.13 -7.42
C MET A 262 17.03 19.72 -6.01
N GLU A 263 16.01 18.85 -5.95
CA GLU A 263 15.41 18.27 -4.73
C GLU A 263 16.41 17.45 -3.89
N ASN A 264 17.28 16.67 -4.54
CA ASN A 264 18.07 15.59 -3.91
C ASN A 264 19.58 15.85 -4.04
N ALA A 265 20.07 16.82 -3.27
CA ALA A 265 21.40 17.43 -3.41
C ALA A 265 22.53 16.82 -2.54
N GLY A 266 22.25 15.83 -1.66
CA GLY A 266 23.20 15.36 -0.65
C GLY A 266 24.55 14.85 -1.19
N TYR A 267 24.56 14.22 -2.36
CA TYR A 267 25.78 13.81 -3.07
C TYR A 267 26.65 15.00 -3.52
N TYR A 268 26.02 16.13 -3.85
CA TYR A 268 26.71 17.34 -4.30
C TYR A 268 27.18 18.22 -3.15
N LEU A 269 26.47 18.18 -2.01
CA LEU A 269 26.96 18.76 -0.76
C LEU A 269 28.30 18.16 -0.33
N SER A 270 28.56 16.88 -0.60
CA SER A 270 29.87 16.25 -0.31
C SER A 270 31.01 16.63 -1.27
N GLN A 271 30.75 17.61 -2.15
CA GLN A 271 31.76 18.24 -3.02
C GLN A 271 32.05 19.70 -2.63
N VAL A 272 31.37 20.22 -1.59
CA VAL A 272 31.62 21.55 -1.03
C VAL A 272 32.87 21.48 -0.12
N GLU A 273 33.76 22.47 -0.25
CA GLU A 273 34.99 22.57 0.55
C GLU A 273 34.67 22.81 2.04
N ASP A 274 35.50 22.30 2.94
CA ASP A 274 35.34 22.38 4.41
C ASP A 274 34.05 21.76 5.02
N VAL A 275 33.38 20.80 4.36
CA VAL A 275 32.26 20.02 4.93
C VAL A 275 32.74 18.67 5.49
N ASP A 276 32.55 18.44 6.79
CA ASP A 276 33.10 17.28 7.51
C ASP A 276 32.07 16.14 7.71
N ALA A 277 30.78 16.43 7.76
CA ALA A 277 29.70 15.44 7.88
C ALA A 277 28.37 15.94 7.28
N ILE A 278 27.62 15.05 6.65
CA ILE A 278 26.30 15.37 6.04
C ILE A 278 25.25 14.37 6.51
N LEU A 279 24.12 14.90 6.95
CA LEU A 279 22.96 14.14 7.45
C LEU A 279 21.80 14.39 6.47
N THR A 280 21.06 13.34 6.12
CA THR A 280 20.14 13.35 4.96
C THR A 280 18.84 12.60 5.22
N GLY A 281 17.77 13.06 4.57
CA GLY A 281 16.38 12.60 4.80
C GLY A 281 15.57 12.59 3.51
N HIS A 282 14.29 12.93 3.59
CA HIS A 282 13.34 13.21 2.50
C HIS A 282 12.97 12.00 1.60
N GLN A 283 13.96 11.20 1.20
CA GLN A 283 13.74 10.02 0.34
C GLN A 283 13.31 8.76 1.10
N HIS A 284 13.29 8.78 2.43
CA HIS A 284 12.98 7.65 3.33
C HIS A 284 13.79 6.37 3.00
N ARG A 285 15.06 6.52 2.63
CA ARG A 285 15.96 5.40 2.26
C ARG A 285 16.95 5.10 3.38
N SER A 286 17.62 3.96 3.28
CA SER A 286 18.72 3.59 4.16
C SER A 286 20.05 3.86 3.45
N PHE A 287 20.90 4.73 4.01
CA PHE A 287 22.31 4.83 3.64
C PHE A 287 23.19 5.04 4.88
N PRO A 288 24.34 4.34 5.00
CA PRO A 288 24.76 3.21 4.17
C PRO A 288 23.94 1.94 4.38
N ASN A 289 23.91 1.04 3.38
CA ASN A 289 23.40 -0.31 3.56
C ASN A 289 24.10 -1.32 2.64
N VAL A 290 25.07 -2.09 3.15
CA VAL A 290 25.83 -3.08 2.36
C VAL A 290 24.98 -4.28 1.91
N GLU A 291 23.99 -4.70 2.70
CA GLU A 291 23.15 -5.87 2.35
C GLU A 291 22.10 -5.55 1.27
N LYS A 292 21.62 -4.31 1.25
CA LYS A 292 20.56 -3.82 0.35
C LYS A 292 20.78 -2.33 0.03
N PRO A 293 21.80 -1.98 -0.77
CA PRO A 293 22.17 -0.59 -1.02
C PRO A 293 21.08 0.19 -1.75
N SER A 294 20.58 1.26 -1.12
CA SER A 294 19.64 2.22 -1.72
C SER A 294 20.31 3.07 -2.81
N PHE A 295 21.62 3.25 -2.70
CA PHE A 295 22.50 3.97 -3.61
C PHE A 295 23.69 3.05 -3.89
N GLN A 296 24.00 2.78 -5.16
CA GLN A 296 25.00 1.77 -5.53
C GLN A 296 26.44 2.30 -5.37
N ASP A 297 27.36 1.43 -4.95
CA ASP A 297 28.78 1.76 -4.82
C ASP A 297 29.40 2.21 -6.16
N GLY A 298 30.28 3.21 -6.08
CA GLY A 298 30.89 3.85 -7.24
C GLY A 298 30.56 5.34 -7.34
N ASN A 299 31.20 6.04 -8.29
CA ASN A 299 31.14 7.50 -8.39
C ASN A 299 31.45 8.24 -7.08
N GLY A 300 32.26 7.65 -6.19
CA GLY A 300 32.57 8.22 -4.87
C GLY A 300 31.65 7.77 -3.73
N ILE A 301 30.55 7.07 -4.01
CA ILE A 301 29.70 6.42 -3.00
C ILE A 301 30.34 5.10 -2.55
N ASP A 302 30.42 4.87 -1.23
CA ASP A 302 30.88 3.63 -0.61
C ASP A 302 29.98 3.25 0.58
N ASN A 303 29.16 2.20 0.41
CA ASN A 303 28.29 1.68 1.48
C ASN A 303 29.07 0.94 2.60
N ALA A 304 30.34 0.57 2.39
CA ALA A 304 31.12 -0.14 3.41
C ALA A 304 31.75 0.81 4.45
N THR A 305 32.00 2.07 4.08
CA THR A 305 32.44 3.15 4.99
C THR A 305 31.34 4.16 5.30
N GLY A 306 30.24 4.18 4.53
CA GLY A 306 29.21 5.19 4.65
C GLY A 306 29.67 6.58 4.20
N THR A 307 30.53 6.63 3.17
CA THR A 307 31.07 7.89 2.66
C THR A 307 30.60 8.17 1.23
N ILE A 308 30.53 9.47 0.89
CA ILE A 308 30.30 9.96 -0.46
C ILE A 308 31.37 11.01 -0.77
N ASN A 309 32.20 10.76 -1.78
CA ASN A 309 33.39 11.54 -2.12
C ASN A 309 34.46 11.64 -0.99
N GLY A 310 34.31 10.85 0.08
CA GLY A 310 35.18 10.83 1.26
C GLY A 310 34.55 11.42 2.53
N VAL A 311 33.50 12.24 2.39
CA VAL A 311 32.72 12.77 3.53
C VAL A 311 31.76 11.68 4.02
N PRO A 312 31.63 11.42 5.34
CA PRO A 312 30.61 10.53 5.87
C PRO A 312 29.20 11.10 5.67
N VAL A 313 28.27 10.25 5.21
CA VAL A 313 26.87 10.60 4.96
C VAL A 313 25.95 9.53 5.52
N ALA A 314 24.89 9.94 6.22
CA ALA A 314 23.86 9.05 6.77
C ALA A 314 22.46 9.40 6.22
N MET A 315 21.59 8.39 6.12
CA MET A 315 20.15 8.54 5.88
C MET A 315 19.38 7.44 6.66
N PRO A 316 18.61 7.78 7.70
CA PRO A 316 18.17 6.84 8.73
C PRO A 316 16.77 6.25 8.50
N SER A 317 16.42 5.89 7.25
CA SER A 317 15.08 5.39 6.90
C SER A 317 14.00 6.46 7.16
N SER A 318 13.08 6.24 8.10
CA SER A 318 12.06 7.23 8.53
C SER A 318 11.37 6.76 9.82
N TRP A 319 10.57 7.63 10.44
CA TRP A 319 9.71 7.35 11.59
C TRP A 319 10.45 6.87 12.84
N GLY A 320 11.78 7.02 12.90
CA GLY A 320 12.62 6.41 13.93
C GLY A 320 12.70 4.88 13.85
N SER A 321 12.60 4.28 12.66
CA SER A 321 12.86 2.84 12.48
C SER A 321 14.35 2.48 12.64
N ASP A 322 15.22 3.43 12.35
CA ASP A 322 16.68 3.33 12.41
C ASP A 322 17.25 4.69 12.87
N LEU A 323 18.50 4.69 13.35
CA LEU A 323 19.28 5.89 13.63
C LEU A 323 20.44 6.00 12.66
N GLY A 324 20.80 7.22 12.29
CA GLY A 324 22.06 7.51 11.61
C GLY A 324 23.16 7.76 12.63
N LEU A 325 24.34 7.21 12.38
CA LEU A 325 25.50 7.34 13.26
C LEU A 325 26.73 7.69 12.42
N ILE A 326 27.22 8.91 12.56
CA ILE A 326 28.50 9.35 11.97
C ILE A 326 29.54 9.36 13.09
N ASP A 327 30.58 8.53 12.95
CA ASP A 327 31.73 8.47 13.84
C ASP A 327 32.91 9.21 13.20
N LEU A 328 33.39 10.28 13.84
CA LEU A 328 34.49 11.13 13.42
C LEU A 328 35.73 10.95 14.30
N THR A 329 36.88 11.20 13.69
CA THR A 329 38.18 11.38 14.34
C THR A 329 38.64 12.81 14.12
N ILE A 330 38.80 13.55 15.22
CA ILE A 330 39.23 14.94 15.19
C ILE A 330 40.61 15.01 15.85
N GLU A 331 41.63 15.45 15.10
CA GLU A 331 43.01 15.55 15.58
C GLU A 331 43.45 17.01 15.69
N LYS A 332 44.36 17.28 16.62
CA LYS A 332 44.89 18.63 16.85
C LYS A 332 46.16 18.91 16.05
N VAL A 333 46.00 19.26 14.77
CA VAL A 333 47.12 19.52 13.84
C VAL A 333 47.57 20.98 13.91
N ASP A 334 48.87 21.22 14.16
CA ASP A 334 49.48 22.56 14.30
C ASP A 334 48.75 23.53 15.27
N GLY A 335 48.01 22.99 16.24
CA GLY A 335 47.24 23.76 17.23
C GLY A 335 45.83 24.18 16.80
N LYS A 336 45.32 23.63 15.69
CA LYS A 336 43.91 23.64 15.29
C LYS A 336 43.31 22.25 15.42
N TRP A 337 41.99 22.13 15.51
CA TRP A 337 41.29 20.86 15.29
C TRP A 337 41.01 20.67 13.79
N ASP A 338 41.10 19.42 13.33
CA ASP A 338 40.89 19.03 11.93
C ASP A 338 40.31 17.59 11.89
N VAL A 339 39.45 17.28 10.92
CA VAL A 339 38.78 15.97 10.84
C VAL A 339 39.59 15.03 9.93
N THR A 340 40.20 14.00 10.53
CA THR A 340 41.19 13.14 9.83
C THR A 340 40.62 11.81 9.34
N GLU A 341 39.58 11.29 9.99
CA GLU A 341 38.83 10.11 9.57
C GLU A 341 37.34 10.30 9.86
N GLY A 342 36.46 9.83 8.97
CA GLY A 342 35.02 9.80 9.18
C GLY A 342 34.38 8.58 8.54
N GLN A 343 33.37 8.01 9.19
CA GLN A 343 32.55 6.91 8.67
C GLN A 343 31.09 7.08 9.11
N ALA A 344 30.15 6.54 8.34
CA ALA A 344 28.73 6.47 8.72
C ALA A 344 28.24 5.03 8.86
N SER A 345 27.19 4.84 9.65
CA SER A 345 26.49 3.57 9.84
C SER A 345 25.04 3.79 10.24
N LEU A 346 24.21 2.75 10.12
CA LEU A 346 22.81 2.77 10.58
C LEU A 346 22.59 1.77 11.71
N ARG A 347 21.71 2.12 12.66
CA ARG A 347 21.33 1.27 13.81
C ARG A 347 19.82 1.14 13.92
N SER A 348 19.29 -0.06 13.68
CA SER A 348 17.83 -0.30 13.70
C SER A 348 17.24 -0.30 15.11
N THR A 349 16.11 0.41 15.28
CA THR A 349 15.39 0.50 16.57
C THR A 349 14.41 -0.66 16.78
N LYS A 350 14.19 -1.49 15.74
CA LYS A 350 13.23 -2.59 15.67
C LYS A 350 13.10 -3.40 16.96
N ASP A 351 14.21 -3.92 17.49
CA ASP A 351 14.20 -4.86 18.62
C ASP A 351 14.31 -4.18 20.01
N ALA A 352 14.39 -2.85 20.06
CA ALA A 352 14.43 -2.08 21.30
C ALA A 352 13.10 -2.05 22.08
N THR A 353 13.17 -1.78 23.39
CA THR A 353 12.01 -1.42 24.22
C THR A 353 11.49 -0.01 23.89
N LEU A 354 10.42 0.40 24.56
CA LEU A 354 9.95 1.78 24.59
C LEU A 354 10.56 2.50 25.80
N ASP A 355 10.91 3.77 25.62
CA ASP A 355 11.34 4.66 26.70
C ASP A 355 10.14 5.07 27.55
N ALA A 356 10.22 4.79 28.85
CA ALA A 356 9.10 4.91 29.77
C ALA A 356 8.74 6.36 30.13
N ASP A 357 9.68 7.31 30.00
CA ASP A 357 9.42 8.71 30.30
C ASP A 357 8.74 9.40 29.10
N ILE A 358 9.13 9.04 27.86
CA ILE A 358 8.39 9.43 26.64
C ILE A 358 7.00 8.78 26.59
N GLU A 359 6.87 7.48 26.92
CA GLU A 359 5.54 6.83 27.02
C GLU A 359 4.62 7.59 27.99
N ALA A 360 5.16 8.07 29.12
CA ALA A 360 4.41 8.76 30.15
C ALA A 360 4.02 10.20 29.77
N ASP A 361 4.85 10.92 29.01
CA ASP A 361 4.57 12.29 28.56
C ASP A 361 3.43 12.35 27.52
N VAL A 362 3.45 11.47 26.51
CA VAL A 362 2.49 11.54 25.38
C VAL A 362 1.27 10.64 25.52
N VAL A 363 1.08 9.96 26.66
CA VAL A 363 -0.05 9.04 26.86
C VAL A 363 -1.41 9.69 26.63
N ALA A 364 -1.54 10.98 26.95
CA ALA A 364 -2.78 11.74 26.77
C ALA A 364 -3.12 11.95 25.28
N GLU A 365 -2.18 12.45 24.48
CA GLU A 365 -2.36 12.58 23.03
C GLU A 365 -2.45 11.20 22.34
N HIS A 366 -1.77 10.18 22.84
CA HIS A 366 -1.87 8.81 22.32
C HIS A 366 -3.30 8.26 22.45
N GLU A 367 -3.89 8.31 23.66
CA GLU A 367 -5.27 7.86 23.90
C GLU A 367 -6.28 8.73 23.12
N ALA A 368 -6.09 10.05 23.11
CA ALA A 368 -6.99 10.97 22.41
C ALA A 368 -6.90 10.87 20.88
N THR A 369 -5.74 10.51 20.32
CA THR A 369 -5.57 10.19 18.89
C THR A 369 -6.31 8.90 18.55
N ILE A 370 -6.30 7.89 19.42
CA ILE A 370 -7.08 6.65 19.22
C ILE A 370 -8.60 6.96 19.22
N GLU A 371 -9.10 7.80 20.12
CA GLU A 371 -10.51 8.24 20.12
C GLU A 371 -10.85 9.07 18.87
N TYR A 372 -9.97 9.99 18.47
CA TYR A 372 -10.12 10.77 17.23
C TYR A 372 -10.20 9.87 16.00
N MET A 373 -9.29 8.90 15.86
CA MET A 373 -9.29 7.97 14.74
C MET A 373 -10.47 6.99 14.74
N GLY A 374 -11.08 6.76 15.91
CA GLY A 374 -12.36 6.07 16.07
C GLY A 374 -13.60 6.94 15.80
N SER A 375 -13.46 8.24 15.56
CA SER A 375 -14.60 9.15 15.37
C SER A 375 -15.34 8.92 14.04
N PRO A 376 -16.68 9.03 14.01
CA PRO A 376 -17.49 8.75 12.84
C PRO A 376 -17.33 9.80 11.73
N VAL A 377 -17.26 9.34 10.48
CA VAL A 377 -17.22 10.15 9.25
C VAL A 377 -18.56 10.05 8.51
N GLY A 378 -19.21 8.90 8.56
CA GLY A 378 -20.53 8.63 7.98
C GLY A 378 -20.98 7.19 8.23
N GLU A 379 -21.91 6.70 7.42
CA GLU A 379 -22.36 5.29 7.41
C GLU A 379 -22.02 4.59 6.09
N LEU A 380 -21.76 3.29 6.16
CA LEU A 380 -21.37 2.42 5.05
C LEU A 380 -22.41 1.30 4.87
N LYS A 381 -22.99 1.19 3.68
CA LYS A 381 -23.97 0.17 3.31
C LYS A 381 -23.35 -0.94 2.45
N GLY A 382 -23.25 -2.14 3.02
CA GLY A 382 -22.47 -3.26 2.47
C GLY A 382 -21.02 -3.24 2.95
N ASP A 383 -20.32 -4.39 2.88
CA ASP A 383 -18.97 -4.52 3.42
C ASP A 383 -17.91 -4.10 2.37
N LEU A 384 -16.90 -3.34 2.78
CA LEU A 384 -15.73 -3.04 1.95
C LEU A 384 -14.61 -4.02 2.24
N ASN A 385 -14.03 -4.58 1.18
CA ASN A 385 -12.79 -5.34 1.29
C ASN A 385 -11.97 -5.25 0.01
N THR A 386 -10.71 -5.66 0.08
CA THR A 386 -9.80 -5.75 -1.08
C THR A 386 -9.29 -7.16 -1.36
N TYR A 387 -9.89 -8.21 -0.75
CA TYR A 387 -9.38 -9.58 -0.84
C TYR A 387 -9.29 -10.11 -2.29
N PHE A 388 -10.20 -9.69 -3.16
CA PHE A 388 -10.19 -10.03 -4.59
C PHE A 388 -9.81 -8.85 -5.50
N ALA A 389 -9.29 -7.74 -4.96
CA ALA A 389 -9.08 -6.50 -5.71
C ALA A 389 -8.06 -6.60 -6.86
N LEU A 390 -7.21 -7.63 -6.88
CA LEU A 390 -6.30 -7.91 -8.00
C LEU A 390 -6.92 -8.77 -9.09
N VAL A 391 -8.11 -9.34 -8.88
CA VAL A 391 -8.74 -10.28 -9.82
C VAL A 391 -10.21 -9.96 -10.13
N LYS A 392 -10.79 -8.95 -9.45
CA LYS A 392 -12.13 -8.41 -9.68
C LYS A 392 -12.22 -6.93 -9.34
N ASP A 393 -13.12 -6.23 -10.02
CA ASP A 393 -13.66 -4.95 -9.54
C ASP A 393 -14.27 -5.12 -8.13
N ASN A 394 -14.18 -4.08 -7.30
CA ASN A 394 -14.57 -4.11 -5.90
C ASN A 394 -14.80 -2.71 -5.31
N ALA A 395 -15.68 -2.65 -4.31
CA ALA A 395 -16.24 -1.42 -3.77
C ALA A 395 -15.22 -0.48 -3.10
N SER A 396 -14.02 -0.97 -2.75
CA SER A 396 -12.97 -0.13 -2.18
C SER A 396 -12.44 0.89 -3.20
N MET A 397 -12.13 0.45 -4.42
CA MET A 397 -11.68 1.34 -5.50
C MET A 397 -12.81 2.24 -5.97
N GLU A 398 -14.04 1.74 -6.03
CA GLU A 398 -15.23 2.52 -6.38
C GLU A 398 -15.42 3.75 -5.49
N ILE A 399 -15.27 3.62 -4.16
CA ILE A 399 -15.44 4.77 -3.26
C ILE A 399 -14.31 5.80 -3.44
N VAL A 400 -13.07 5.35 -3.65
CA VAL A 400 -11.93 6.23 -3.94
C VAL A 400 -12.15 6.98 -5.26
N ASN A 401 -12.47 6.26 -6.34
CA ASN A 401 -12.71 6.82 -7.67
C ASN A 401 -13.89 7.79 -7.70
N ARG A 402 -14.99 7.48 -7.01
CA ARG A 402 -16.16 8.39 -6.90
C ARG A 402 -15.81 9.66 -6.13
N ALA A 403 -15.00 9.56 -5.07
CA ALA A 403 -14.54 10.73 -4.30
C ALA A 403 -13.59 11.62 -5.10
N GLN A 404 -12.59 11.04 -5.77
CA GLN A 404 -11.68 11.74 -6.68
C GLN A 404 -12.44 12.42 -7.83
N THR A 405 -13.38 11.71 -8.47
CA THR A 405 -14.25 12.26 -9.52
C THR A 405 -15.06 13.46 -9.02
N ALA A 406 -15.74 13.33 -7.87
CA ALA A 406 -16.54 14.40 -7.29
C ALA A 406 -15.70 15.62 -6.88
N TYR A 407 -14.49 15.40 -6.36
CA TYR A 407 -13.53 16.47 -6.06
C TYR A 407 -13.12 17.22 -7.33
N VAL A 408 -12.69 16.51 -8.38
CA VAL A 408 -12.24 17.12 -9.63
C VAL A 408 -13.38 17.82 -10.38
N GLU A 409 -14.59 17.25 -10.39
CA GLU A 409 -15.79 17.91 -10.96
C GLU A 409 -16.14 19.20 -10.20
N LYS A 410 -15.89 19.26 -8.89
CA LYS A 410 -16.08 20.47 -8.06
C LYS A 410 -14.99 21.51 -8.33
N ALA A 411 -13.74 21.09 -8.46
CA ALA A 411 -12.58 21.96 -8.69
C ALA A 411 -12.55 22.59 -10.09
N LEU A 412 -13.04 21.89 -11.13
CA LEU A 412 -12.99 22.37 -12.51
C LEU A 412 -14.17 23.24 -12.95
N LYS A 413 -15.15 23.52 -12.08
CA LYS A 413 -16.29 24.41 -12.39
C LYS A 413 -15.84 25.85 -12.62
N GLY A 414 -16.24 26.44 -13.73
CA GLY A 414 -15.78 27.74 -14.21
C GLY A 414 -14.43 27.75 -14.93
N THR A 415 -13.77 26.60 -15.11
CA THR A 415 -12.53 26.47 -15.89
C THR A 415 -12.82 26.16 -17.36
N GLU A 416 -11.81 26.21 -18.23
CA GLU A 416 -11.94 25.78 -19.63
C GLU A 416 -12.15 24.27 -19.81
N TYR A 417 -11.97 23.49 -18.73
CA TYR A 417 -12.17 22.03 -18.71
C TYR A 417 -13.57 21.61 -18.21
N GLU A 418 -14.43 22.57 -17.82
CA GLU A 418 -15.78 22.26 -17.33
C GLU A 418 -16.63 21.52 -18.39
N GLY A 419 -17.13 20.34 -18.02
CA GLY A 419 -18.01 19.53 -18.88
C GLY A 419 -17.29 18.56 -19.83
N LEU A 420 -15.96 18.47 -19.78
CA LEU A 420 -15.24 17.31 -20.35
C LEU A 420 -15.56 16.02 -19.55
N PRO A 421 -15.52 14.84 -20.18
CA PRO A 421 -15.60 13.55 -19.50
C PRO A 421 -14.56 13.42 -18.38
N ILE A 422 -15.00 13.08 -17.16
CA ILE A 422 -14.10 12.75 -16.04
C ILE A 422 -14.11 11.23 -15.83
N LEU A 423 -12.91 10.66 -15.74
CA LEU A 423 -12.60 9.32 -15.28
C LEU A 423 -11.78 9.42 -13.98
N SER A 424 -11.58 8.32 -13.27
CA SER A 424 -10.69 8.29 -12.10
C SER A 424 -9.87 7.01 -12.04
N ALA A 425 -8.60 7.13 -11.64
CA ALA A 425 -7.63 6.04 -11.54
C ALA A 425 -7.18 5.84 -10.08
N ALA A 426 -7.45 4.65 -9.54
CA ALA A 426 -7.09 4.25 -8.17
C ALA A 426 -6.53 2.82 -8.12
N ALA A 427 -5.61 2.57 -7.19
CA ALA A 427 -4.93 1.28 -7.02
C ALA A 427 -5.21 0.65 -5.64
N PRO A 428 -5.30 -0.70 -5.55
CA PRO A 428 -5.56 -1.40 -4.30
C PRO A 428 -4.30 -1.48 -3.42
N PHE A 429 -3.94 -0.38 -2.75
CA PHE A 429 -2.70 -0.28 -1.97
C PHE A 429 -2.54 -1.40 -0.92
N LYS A 430 -3.63 -1.82 -0.28
CA LYS A 430 -3.70 -3.00 0.59
C LYS A 430 -4.31 -4.18 -0.18
N ALA A 431 -3.49 -4.95 -0.90
CA ALA A 431 -3.90 -6.22 -1.50
C ALA A 431 -2.81 -7.30 -1.37
N GLY A 432 -2.41 -7.59 -0.13
CA GLY A 432 -1.52 -8.69 0.23
C GLY A 432 -0.02 -8.43 0.09
N ARG A 433 0.40 -7.35 -0.58
CA ARG A 433 1.83 -7.11 -0.88
C ARG A 433 2.72 -7.06 0.36
N SER A 434 2.24 -6.48 1.46
CA SER A 434 2.98 -6.37 2.72
C SER A 434 2.71 -7.52 3.72
N GLY A 435 2.07 -8.61 3.30
CA GLY A 435 1.76 -9.77 4.14
C GLY A 435 0.31 -10.24 4.03
N VAL A 436 0.00 -11.41 4.60
CA VAL A 436 -1.33 -12.03 4.48
C VAL A 436 -2.47 -11.16 5.04
N ASP A 437 -2.18 -10.30 6.03
CA ASP A 437 -3.14 -9.38 6.65
C ASP A 437 -3.17 -7.98 6.00
N ASN A 438 -2.42 -7.77 4.91
CA ASN A 438 -2.35 -6.50 4.18
C ASN A 438 -3.55 -6.28 3.25
N TYR A 439 -4.77 -6.34 3.80
CA TYR A 439 -6.03 -6.10 3.09
C TYR A 439 -6.89 -5.11 3.86
N THR A 440 -7.64 -4.27 3.15
CA THR A 440 -8.73 -3.48 3.74
C THR A 440 -9.90 -4.42 4.00
N ASN A 441 -10.53 -4.32 5.16
CA ASN A 441 -11.76 -5.06 5.51
C ASN A 441 -12.57 -4.23 6.53
N VAL A 442 -13.68 -3.65 6.08
CA VAL A 442 -14.55 -2.76 6.88
C VAL A 442 -16.00 -3.24 6.72
N PRO A 443 -16.65 -3.72 7.80
CA PRO A 443 -18.03 -4.16 7.74
C PRO A 443 -19.01 -2.99 7.61
N SER A 444 -20.20 -3.27 7.09
CA SER A 444 -21.29 -2.30 6.98
C SER A 444 -21.72 -1.74 8.35
N GLY A 445 -21.95 -0.43 8.41
CA GLY A 445 -22.22 0.34 9.62
C GLY A 445 -21.42 1.64 9.62
N THR A 446 -21.17 2.21 10.79
CA THR A 446 -20.44 3.48 10.92
C THR A 446 -19.01 3.38 10.38
N ILE A 447 -18.67 4.24 9.41
CA ILE A 447 -17.31 4.38 8.86
C ILE A 447 -16.59 5.51 9.60
N ALA A 448 -15.46 5.18 10.24
CA ALA A 448 -14.64 6.12 11.03
C ALA A 448 -13.40 6.63 10.26
N ILE A 449 -12.69 7.61 10.81
CA ILE A 449 -11.50 8.22 10.16
C ILE A 449 -10.46 7.14 9.82
N LYS A 450 -10.19 6.22 10.75
CA LYS A 450 -9.28 5.08 10.52
C LYS A 450 -9.69 4.18 9.36
N ASN A 451 -10.99 4.03 9.09
CA ASN A 451 -11.47 3.23 7.96
C ASN A 451 -11.25 3.94 6.62
N VAL A 452 -11.30 5.27 6.59
CA VAL A 452 -10.96 6.06 5.39
C VAL A 452 -9.46 6.03 5.12
N ALA A 453 -8.63 6.07 6.16
CA ALA A 453 -7.18 5.89 6.02
C ALA A 453 -6.77 4.45 5.65
N ASP A 454 -7.47 3.44 6.16
CA ASP A 454 -7.24 2.04 5.74
C ASP A 454 -7.72 1.75 4.30
N LEU A 455 -8.56 2.63 3.75
CA LEU A 455 -9.00 2.65 2.36
C LEU A 455 -8.02 3.41 1.46
N TYR A 456 -7.53 4.58 1.89
CA TYR A 456 -6.51 5.36 1.19
C TYR A 456 -5.29 5.59 2.09
N TYR A 457 -4.33 4.66 1.97
CA TYR A 457 -3.17 4.52 2.85
C TYR A 457 -2.23 5.74 2.85
N TYR A 458 -1.99 6.35 1.68
CA TYR A 458 -1.04 7.46 1.53
C TYR A 458 -1.72 8.82 1.75
N ASP A 459 -1.33 9.53 2.80
CA ASP A 459 -1.75 10.90 3.17
C ASP A 459 -1.04 11.96 2.31
N ASN A 460 0.27 11.82 2.13
CA ASN A 460 1.10 12.77 1.40
C ASN A 460 0.73 12.98 -0.09
N ASN A 461 -0.10 12.10 -0.67
CA ASN A 461 -0.50 12.16 -2.07
C ASN A 461 -1.75 13.05 -2.30
N VAL A 462 -1.60 14.18 -2.99
CA VAL A 462 -2.71 15.10 -3.34
C VAL A 462 -3.52 14.67 -4.56
N VAL A 463 -4.79 15.09 -4.62
CA VAL A 463 -5.64 14.86 -5.80
C VAL A 463 -5.04 15.60 -7.00
N THR A 464 -4.81 14.90 -8.10
CA THR A 464 -4.25 15.48 -9.34
C THR A 464 -5.12 15.08 -10.52
N ALA A 465 -5.36 16.01 -11.46
CA ALA A 465 -6.13 15.72 -12.66
C ALA A 465 -5.27 15.93 -13.92
N LEU A 466 -5.29 14.93 -14.80
CA LEU A 466 -4.59 14.92 -16.08
C LEU A 466 -5.60 15.09 -17.22
N LYS A 467 -5.34 15.97 -18.19
CA LYS A 467 -6.08 15.97 -19.46
C LYS A 467 -5.36 15.08 -20.46
N ILE A 468 -5.97 13.97 -20.86
CA ILE A 468 -5.38 12.98 -21.77
C ILE A 468 -6.38 12.51 -22.84
N THR A 469 -5.86 11.87 -23.88
CA THR A 469 -6.65 11.30 -24.98
C THR A 469 -6.95 9.82 -24.78
N GLY A 470 -7.95 9.29 -25.51
CA GLY A 470 -8.43 7.92 -25.36
C GLY A 470 -7.39 6.83 -25.71
N ASP A 471 -6.38 7.15 -26.52
CA ASP A 471 -5.22 6.29 -26.73
C ASP A 471 -4.29 6.26 -25.51
N VAL A 472 -4.06 7.38 -24.84
CA VAL A 472 -3.30 7.43 -23.58
C VAL A 472 -4.04 6.69 -22.44
N VAL A 473 -5.38 6.74 -22.40
CA VAL A 473 -6.19 5.92 -21.48
C VAL A 473 -5.98 4.42 -21.77
N GLN A 474 -6.00 4.01 -23.04
CA GLN A 474 -5.70 2.64 -23.46
C GLN A 474 -4.29 2.22 -23.02
N GLU A 475 -3.25 3.02 -23.27
CA GLU A 475 -1.86 2.67 -22.93
C GLU A 475 -1.60 2.66 -21.40
N TRP A 476 -2.29 3.49 -20.62
CA TRP A 476 -2.28 3.39 -19.15
C TRP A 476 -2.81 2.03 -18.71
N LEU A 477 -3.98 1.61 -19.21
CA LEU A 477 -4.57 0.31 -18.88
C LEU A 477 -3.70 -0.86 -19.35
N GLU A 478 -3.03 -0.77 -20.51
CA GLU A 478 -2.05 -1.76 -20.99
C GLU A 478 -0.82 -1.88 -20.06
N TRP A 479 -0.40 -0.77 -19.42
CA TRP A 479 0.66 -0.79 -18.41
C TRP A 479 0.19 -1.39 -17.08
N SER A 480 -0.97 -0.97 -16.56
CA SER A 480 -1.53 -1.53 -15.32
C SER A 480 -1.87 -3.03 -15.48
N ALA A 481 -2.25 -3.48 -16.67
CA ALA A 481 -2.38 -4.91 -17.00
C ALA A 481 -1.05 -5.71 -16.91
N GLY A 482 0.09 -5.06 -16.67
CA GLY A 482 1.35 -5.69 -16.25
C GLY A 482 1.27 -6.40 -14.88
N GLN A 483 0.23 -6.11 -14.09
CA GLN A 483 -0.12 -6.85 -12.86
C GLN A 483 -0.42 -8.34 -13.09
N PHE A 484 -0.60 -8.77 -14.34
CA PHE A 484 -0.93 -10.15 -14.68
C PHE A 484 0.21 -10.86 -15.42
N ASN A 485 0.41 -12.14 -15.12
CA ASN A 485 1.23 -13.01 -15.95
C ASN A 485 0.51 -13.30 -17.28
N GLN A 486 1.18 -13.99 -18.21
CA GLN A 486 0.52 -14.53 -19.40
C GLN A 486 -0.01 -15.94 -19.10
N ILE A 487 -1.26 -16.21 -19.50
CA ILE A 487 -1.90 -17.52 -19.40
C ILE A 487 -1.85 -18.20 -20.78
N ASP A 488 -1.24 -19.37 -20.89
CA ASP A 488 -1.31 -20.21 -22.09
C ASP A 488 -2.69 -20.89 -22.17
N PRO A 489 -3.54 -20.56 -23.17
CA PRO A 489 -4.86 -21.18 -23.34
C PRO A 489 -4.81 -22.67 -23.75
N ASN A 490 -3.61 -23.24 -23.98
CA ASN A 490 -3.40 -24.64 -24.34
C ASN A 490 -2.90 -25.50 -23.16
N SER A 491 -2.69 -24.91 -21.98
CA SER A 491 -2.10 -25.58 -20.82
C SER A 491 -3.09 -25.82 -19.68
N THR A 492 -3.27 -27.09 -19.32
CA THR A 492 -4.05 -27.58 -18.17
C THR A 492 -3.28 -27.56 -16.84
N GLU A 493 -1.98 -27.24 -16.87
CA GLU A 493 -1.14 -27.12 -15.67
C GLU A 493 -1.53 -25.87 -14.85
N GLU A 494 -1.08 -25.77 -13.59
CA GLU A 494 -1.29 -24.58 -12.75
C GLU A 494 -0.63 -23.33 -13.36
N GLN A 495 -1.40 -22.26 -13.56
CA GLN A 495 -0.94 -20.98 -14.08
C GLN A 495 -1.28 -19.85 -13.11
N LYS A 496 -0.26 -19.19 -12.56
CA LYS A 496 -0.45 -18.08 -11.61
C LYS A 496 -0.89 -16.82 -12.34
N LEU A 497 -2.05 -16.27 -11.99
CA LEU A 497 -2.62 -15.08 -12.62
C LEU A 497 -1.88 -13.80 -12.24
N VAL A 498 -1.61 -13.60 -10.95
CA VAL A 498 -1.01 -12.37 -10.41
C VAL A 498 0.52 -12.39 -10.58
N ASN A 499 1.05 -11.33 -11.18
CA ASN A 499 2.48 -11.05 -11.28
C ASN A 499 2.98 -10.33 -10.01
N THR A 500 3.70 -11.04 -9.15
CA THR A 500 4.23 -10.48 -7.89
C THR A 500 5.41 -9.52 -8.06
N ASP A 501 6.05 -9.50 -9.23
CA ASP A 501 7.17 -8.61 -9.54
C ASP A 501 6.71 -7.24 -10.05
N PHE A 502 5.44 -7.13 -10.47
CA PHE A 502 4.76 -5.88 -10.74
C PHE A 502 4.27 -5.26 -9.41
N PRO A 503 4.66 -4.02 -9.08
CA PRO A 503 4.24 -3.40 -7.82
C PRO A 503 2.72 -3.20 -7.75
N THR A 504 2.07 -3.79 -6.74
CA THR A 504 0.61 -3.66 -6.51
C THR A 504 0.10 -2.21 -6.50
N TYR A 505 0.91 -1.28 -5.98
CA TYR A 505 0.57 0.14 -5.98
C TYR A 505 0.64 0.82 -7.36
N ASN A 506 0.92 0.09 -8.45
CA ASN A 506 0.90 0.53 -9.85
C ASN A 506 -0.25 -0.10 -10.67
N PHE A 507 -1.05 -0.99 -10.07
CA PHE A 507 -2.22 -1.56 -10.72
C PHE A 507 -3.41 -0.60 -10.54
N ASP A 508 -3.66 0.25 -11.54
CA ASP A 508 -4.82 1.13 -11.53
C ASP A 508 -6.05 0.46 -12.12
N VAL A 509 -7.18 0.67 -11.46
CA VAL A 509 -8.53 0.49 -12.00
C VAL A 509 -9.04 1.87 -12.40
N ILE A 510 -9.38 2.06 -13.68
CA ILE A 510 -9.94 3.32 -14.19
C ILE A 510 -11.47 3.22 -14.24
N ASP A 511 -12.14 3.99 -13.39
CA ASP A 511 -13.61 4.12 -13.38
C ASP A 511 -14.10 5.16 -14.42
N GLY A 512 -15.37 5.03 -14.82
CA GLY A 512 -16.02 5.81 -15.88
C GLY A 512 -15.92 5.19 -17.28
N VAL A 513 -15.01 4.23 -17.49
CA VAL A 513 -14.88 3.39 -18.69
C VAL A 513 -15.04 1.92 -18.32
N THR A 514 -15.59 1.10 -19.23
CA THR A 514 -15.65 -0.37 -19.07
C THR A 514 -14.67 -1.06 -20.01
N TYR A 515 -14.00 -2.13 -19.59
CA TYR A 515 -12.98 -2.84 -20.40
C TYR A 515 -12.80 -4.31 -20.00
N GLU A 516 -12.09 -5.07 -20.83
CA GLU A 516 -11.65 -6.43 -20.52
C GLU A 516 -10.12 -6.56 -20.62
N ILE A 517 -9.52 -7.48 -19.85
CA ILE A 517 -8.10 -7.78 -19.88
C ILE A 517 -7.87 -9.20 -20.45
N ASP A 518 -7.33 -9.29 -21.66
CA ASP A 518 -6.90 -10.54 -22.30
C ASP A 518 -5.52 -10.97 -21.80
N VAL A 519 -5.52 -11.74 -20.71
CA VAL A 519 -4.29 -12.31 -20.11
C VAL A 519 -3.66 -13.42 -20.96
N THR A 520 -4.24 -13.82 -22.11
CA THR A 520 -3.57 -14.74 -23.04
C THR A 520 -2.49 -14.05 -23.89
N GLN A 521 -2.53 -12.72 -23.99
CA GLN A 521 -1.46 -11.93 -24.61
C GLN A 521 -0.32 -11.67 -23.60
N PRO A 522 0.94 -11.50 -24.06
CA PRO A 522 2.01 -11.00 -23.22
C PRO A 522 1.73 -9.57 -22.75
N ALA A 523 2.37 -9.13 -21.66
CA ALA A 523 2.26 -7.73 -21.21
C ALA A 523 2.97 -6.79 -22.19
N LYS A 524 2.34 -5.66 -22.52
CA LYS A 524 2.91 -4.66 -23.45
C LYS A 524 4.11 -3.92 -22.84
N TYR A 525 4.00 -3.60 -21.55
CA TYR A 525 4.97 -2.81 -20.80
C TYR A 525 5.60 -3.58 -19.62
N ASP A 526 6.77 -3.13 -19.18
CA ASP A 526 7.34 -3.49 -17.88
C ASP A 526 6.85 -2.57 -16.74
N LYS A 527 7.27 -2.86 -15.50
CA LYS A 527 6.94 -2.04 -14.32
C LYS A 527 7.50 -0.62 -14.35
N GLY A 528 8.48 -0.34 -15.21
CA GLY A 528 9.10 0.98 -15.44
C GLY A 528 8.48 1.76 -16.61
N GLN A 529 7.35 1.28 -17.16
CA GLN A 529 6.65 1.85 -18.32
C GLN A 529 7.41 1.71 -19.65
N ASN A 530 8.42 0.82 -19.73
CA ASN A 530 9.13 0.55 -20.98
C ASN A 530 8.36 -0.46 -21.84
N VAL A 531 8.26 -0.22 -23.16
CA VAL A 531 7.63 -1.17 -24.09
C VAL A 531 8.49 -2.43 -24.23
N ILE A 532 7.94 -3.59 -23.90
CA ILE A 532 8.59 -4.90 -24.02
C ILE A 532 7.96 -5.78 -25.12
N ASN A 533 6.67 -5.60 -25.43
CA ASN A 533 5.98 -6.30 -26.51
C ASN A 533 5.11 -5.28 -27.30
N PRO A 534 5.65 -4.60 -28.33
CA PRO A 534 4.97 -3.47 -28.97
C PRO A 534 3.65 -3.84 -29.67
N ASP A 535 3.57 -5.05 -30.23
CA ASP A 535 2.36 -5.58 -30.89
C ASP A 535 1.35 -6.18 -29.90
N ALA A 536 1.64 -6.19 -28.59
CA ALA A 536 0.71 -6.69 -27.59
C ALA A 536 -0.43 -5.70 -27.35
N ASN A 537 -1.61 -6.26 -27.10
CA ASN A 537 -2.79 -5.53 -26.70
C ASN A 537 -3.60 -6.46 -25.79
N ARG A 538 -3.57 -6.20 -24.47
CA ARG A 538 -4.38 -6.90 -23.48
C ARG A 538 -5.76 -6.28 -23.33
N ILE A 539 -5.85 -4.95 -23.45
CA ILE A 539 -7.09 -4.23 -23.14
C ILE A 539 -8.05 -4.31 -24.32
N LYS A 540 -9.16 -5.03 -24.14
CA LYS A 540 -10.25 -5.21 -25.11
C LYS A 540 -11.48 -4.44 -24.68
N ASN A 541 -12.38 -4.20 -25.63
CA ASN A 541 -13.73 -3.68 -25.39
C ASN A 541 -13.79 -2.42 -24.51
N LEU A 542 -12.77 -1.54 -24.63
CA LEU A 542 -12.71 -0.25 -23.91
C LEU A 542 -13.84 0.67 -24.41
N MET A 543 -14.79 0.97 -23.52
CA MET A 543 -16.01 1.72 -23.83
C MET A 543 -16.22 2.85 -22.82
N TYR A 544 -16.63 4.02 -23.31
CA TYR A 544 -17.17 5.12 -22.51
C TYR A 544 -18.66 5.27 -22.80
N ASN A 545 -19.51 5.27 -21.76
CA ASN A 545 -20.99 5.30 -21.89
C ASN A 545 -21.55 4.28 -22.91
N GLY A 546 -20.93 3.09 -23.01
CA GLY A 546 -21.33 2.03 -23.93
C GLY A 546 -21.02 2.32 -25.42
N GLN A 547 -20.15 3.28 -25.73
CA GLN A 547 -19.57 3.48 -27.06
C GLN A 547 -18.05 3.22 -27.01
N PRO A 548 -17.42 2.66 -28.06
CA PRO A 548 -15.98 2.42 -28.05
C PRO A 548 -15.19 3.72 -27.86
N VAL A 549 -14.18 3.70 -27.00
CA VAL A 549 -13.25 4.83 -26.86
C VAL A 549 -12.43 4.96 -28.15
N THR A 550 -12.43 6.15 -28.75
CA THR A 550 -11.55 6.46 -29.89
C THR A 550 -10.33 7.25 -29.42
N ALA A 551 -9.23 7.13 -30.17
CA ALA A 551 -7.95 7.75 -29.82
C ALA A 551 -8.04 9.28 -29.66
N ASP A 552 -9.01 9.93 -30.30
CA ASP A 552 -9.24 11.38 -30.29
C ASP A 552 -10.26 11.86 -29.23
N MET A 553 -10.84 10.96 -28.42
CA MET A 553 -11.67 11.38 -27.28
C MET A 553 -10.80 12.02 -26.19
N GLU A 554 -11.13 13.24 -25.77
CA GLU A 554 -10.48 13.89 -24.63
C GLU A 554 -11.16 13.51 -23.31
N PHE A 555 -10.36 13.15 -22.31
CA PHE A 555 -10.77 12.85 -20.95
C PHE A 555 -9.97 13.68 -19.95
N ILE A 556 -10.59 13.99 -18.82
CA ILE A 556 -9.91 14.30 -17.57
C ILE A 556 -9.80 12.98 -16.80
N VAL A 557 -8.61 12.63 -16.31
CA VAL A 557 -8.43 11.51 -15.38
C VAL A 557 -7.98 12.05 -14.03
N ALA A 558 -8.83 11.88 -13.02
CA ALA A 558 -8.48 12.11 -11.64
C ALA A 558 -7.55 10.98 -11.14
N ALA A 559 -6.51 11.33 -10.40
CA ALA A 559 -5.49 10.43 -9.92
C ALA A 559 -4.79 11.04 -8.68
N ASN A 560 -3.68 10.45 -8.27
CA ASN A 560 -2.72 11.08 -7.36
C ASN A 560 -1.55 11.74 -8.12
N ASP A 561 -0.93 12.69 -7.43
CA ASP A 561 0.37 13.29 -7.76
C ASP A 561 1.50 12.27 -7.94
N TYR A 562 1.58 11.19 -7.15
CA TYR A 562 2.58 10.13 -7.38
C TYR A 562 2.48 9.55 -8.80
N ARG A 563 1.27 9.28 -9.30
CA ARG A 563 1.02 8.87 -10.70
C ARG A 563 1.34 9.98 -11.68
N ALA A 564 0.94 11.21 -11.39
CA ALA A 564 1.21 12.33 -12.28
C ALA A 564 2.71 12.63 -12.43
N GLY A 565 3.52 12.48 -11.37
CA GLY A 565 4.96 12.70 -11.38
C GLY A 565 5.77 11.54 -11.94
N THR A 566 5.41 10.29 -11.62
CA THR A 566 6.11 9.09 -12.14
C THR A 566 5.61 8.63 -13.52
N GLY A 567 4.50 9.19 -14.01
CA GLY A 567 3.77 8.73 -15.18
C GLY A 567 4.34 9.18 -16.53
N LYS A 568 5.39 8.52 -17.03
CA LYS A 568 5.94 8.78 -18.38
C LYS A 568 4.92 8.61 -19.51
N LEU A 569 3.99 7.64 -19.40
CA LEU A 569 3.00 7.35 -20.43
C LEU A 569 1.84 8.35 -20.44
N MET A 570 1.27 8.60 -19.25
CA MET A 570 0.06 9.41 -19.06
C MET A 570 0.35 10.90 -18.81
N ASN A 571 1.57 11.26 -18.41
CA ASN A 571 1.98 12.63 -18.11
C ASN A 571 3.45 12.95 -18.46
N PRO A 572 3.88 12.75 -19.72
CA PRO A 572 5.29 12.94 -20.12
C PRO A 572 5.79 14.35 -19.78
N GLY A 573 6.71 14.43 -18.81
CA GLY A 573 7.29 15.69 -18.34
C GLY A 573 6.30 16.63 -17.64
N GLY A 574 5.20 16.12 -17.09
CA GLY A 574 4.16 16.92 -16.42
C GLY A 574 3.19 17.64 -17.37
N ALA A 575 3.32 17.45 -18.68
CA ALA A 575 2.65 18.25 -19.71
C ALA A 575 1.11 18.14 -19.76
N ASN A 576 0.53 17.11 -19.12
CA ASN A 576 -0.91 16.84 -19.12
C ASN A 576 -1.58 17.25 -17.79
N THR A 577 -0.83 17.68 -16.77
CA THR A 577 -1.40 18.14 -15.49
C THR A 577 -2.23 19.41 -15.69
N ILE A 578 -3.53 19.35 -15.38
CA ILE A 578 -4.43 20.53 -15.41
C ILE A 578 -4.86 21.01 -14.02
N LEU A 579 -4.66 20.17 -12.98
CA LEU A 579 -4.93 20.49 -11.58
C LEU A 579 -3.99 19.66 -10.71
N LYS A 580 -3.25 20.30 -9.79
CA LYS A 580 -2.71 19.68 -8.57
C LYS A 580 -3.46 20.32 -7.39
N ALA A 581 -4.13 19.51 -6.58
CA ALA A 581 -4.97 20.00 -5.48
C ALA A 581 -4.17 20.38 -4.23
N PRO A 582 -4.71 21.27 -3.37
CA PRO A 582 -4.15 21.56 -2.05
C PRO A 582 -4.50 20.51 -0.96
N ASP A 583 -5.37 19.55 -1.29
CA ASP A 583 -5.97 18.56 -0.39
C ASP A 583 -5.53 17.12 -0.76
N SER A 584 -5.38 16.24 0.24
CA SER A 584 -5.01 14.84 -0.02
C SER A 584 -6.13 14.04 -0.68
N ASN A 585 -5.78 12.91 -1.30
CA ASN A 585 -6.80 11.94 -1.75
C ASN A 585 -7.60 11.37 -0.55
N ARG A 586 -7.00 11.26 0.64
CA ARG A 586 -7.68 10.85 1.88
C ARG A 586 -8.71 11.91 2.31
N ASP A 587 -8.38 13.20 2.18
CA ASP A 587 -9.31 14.31 2.44
C ASP A 587 -10.47 14.33 1.46
N ALA A 588 -10.22 14.08 0.18
CA ALA A 588 -11.28 13.95 -0.83
C ALA A 588 -12.25 12.81 -0.48
N VAL A 589 -11.76 11.65 -0.05
CA VAL A 589 -12.61 10.53 0.42
C VAL A 589 -13.35 10.89 1.72
N MET A 590 -12.68 11.51 2.71
CA MET A 590 -13.33 11.97 3.95
C MET A 590 -14.43 12.99 3.66
N ALA A 591 -14.19 13.95 2.78
CA ALA A 591 -15.15 14.97 2.37
C ALA A 591 -16.33 14.34 1.62
N TYR A 592 -16.07 13.41 0.69
CA TYR A 592 -17.12 12.68 -0.03
C TYR A 592 -18.02 11.87 0.91
N VAL A 593 -17.45 11.16 1.89
CA VAL A 593 -18.24 10.42 2.90
C VAL A 593 -19.04 11.38 3.77
N LYS A 594 -18.45 12.50 4.24
CA LYS A 594 -19.14 13.53 5.04
C LYS A 594 -20.28 14.22 4.26
N GLU A 595 -20.08 14.51 2.97
CA GLU A 595 -21.05 15.23 2.12
C GLU A 595 -22.25 14.33 1.72
N ASN A 596 -22.02 13.02 1.51
CA ASN A 596 -23.10 12.06 1.23
C ASN A 596 -23.79 11.51 2.50
N GLY A 597 -23.06 11.43 3.62
CA GLY A 597 -23.53 10.91 4.91
C GLY A 597 -23.70 9.37 4.95
N VAL A 598 -24.17 8.77 3.87
CA VAL A 598 -24.21 7.31 3.65
C VAL A 598 -23.52 7.00 2.32
N VAL A 599 -22.51 6.13 2.35
CA VAL A 599 -21.85 5.58 1.16
C VAL A 599 -22.23 4.10 0.97
N ASP A 600 -22.28 3.66 -0.28
CA ASP A 600 -22.78 2.35 -0.68
C ASP A 600 -21.66 1.53 -1.33
N ALA A 601 -21.41 0.32 -0.81
CA ALA A 601 -20.39 -0.61 -1.28
C ALA A 601 -20.80 -1.34 -2.58
N SER A 602 -21.37 -0.59 -3.53
CA SER A 602 -21.81 -1.09 -4.84
C SER A 602 -20.63 -1.16 -5.80
N VAL A 603 -20.45 -2.32 -6.42
CA VAL A 603 -19.46 -2.61 -7.46
C VAL A 603 -20.11 -2.39 -8.83
N ASN A 604 -19.52 -1.58 -9.70
CA ASN A 604 -20.12 -1.30 -11.01
C ASN A 604 -19.73 -2.34 -12.09
N ASN A 605 -18.66 -3.11 -11.84
CA ASN A 605 -18.10 -4.16 -12.71
C ASN A 605 -17.57 -3.58 -14.03
N ASN A 606 -16.86 -2.45 -13.96
CA ASN A 606 -16.23 -1.80 -15.11
C ASN A 606 -15.24 -2.72 -15.83
N TRP A 607 -14.44 -3.49 -15.09
CA TRP A 607 -13.42 -4.36 -15.65
C TRP A 607 -13.62 -5.85 -15.35
N SER A 608 -13.13 -6.68 -16.26
CA SER A 608 -13.07 -8.14 -16.12
C SER A 608 -11.95 -8.73 -16.97
N PHE A 609 -11.74 -10.05 -16.91
CA PHE A 609 -10.84 -10.74 -17.85
C PHE A 609 -11.59 -11.20 -19.11
N THR A 610 -10.97 -11.09 -20.29
CA THR A 610 -11.52 -11.67 -21.52
C THR A 610 -11.60 -13.19 -21.39
N PRO A 611 -12.75 -13.84 -21.66
CA PRO A 611 -12.91 -15.27 -21.39
C PRO A 611 -12.02 -16.20 -22.24
N ILE A 612 -11.39 -17.17 -21.59
CA ILE A 612 -10.42 -18.11 -22.18
C ILE A 612 -11.14 -19.40 -22.59
N ALA A 613 -11.19 -19.69 -23.89
CA ALA A 613 -11.91 -20.87 -24.42
C ALA A 613 -11.21 -22.23 -24.20
N GLY A 614 -10.04 -22.24 -23.56
CA GLY A 614 -9.28 -23.44 -23.21
C GLY A 614 -9.57 -23.95 -21.79
N ASP A 615 -9.17 -25.19 -21.52
CA ASP A 615 -9.27 -25.83 -20.21
C ASP A 615 -8.07 -25.44 -19.34
N VAL A 616 -8.12 -24.24 -18.75
CA VAL A 616 -6.99 -23.60 -18.04
C VAL A 616 -7.17 -23.63 -16.51
N ASN A 617 -6.15 -24.10 -15.80
CA ASN A 617 -6.11 -24.07 -14.34
C ASN A 617 -5.46 -22.77 -13.85
N VAL A 618 -6.26 -21.69 -13.75
CA VAL A 618 -5.78 -20.36 -13.35
C VAL A 618 -5.91 -20.17 -11.84
N VAL A 619 -4.78 -19.89 -11.18
CA VAL A 619 -4.67 -19.76 -9.72
C VAL A 619 -4.16 -18.37 -9.32
N PHE A 620 -4.67 -17.83 -8.22
CA PHE A 620 -4.15 -16.65 -7.53
C PHE A 620 -4.05 -16.92 -6.02
N HIS A 621 -3.54 -15.95 -5.25
CA HIS A 621 -3.48 -16.04 -3.80
C HIS A 621 -4.15 -14.86 -3.11
N SER A 622 -4.68 -15.07 -1.91
CA SER A 622 -5.26 -14.02 -1.06
C SER A 622 -5.20 -14.42 0.42
N ASN A 623 -5.75 -13.60 1.33
CA ASN A 623 -5.99 -14.01 2.71
C ASN A 623 -7.01 -15.18 2.73
N PRO A 624 -6.78 -16.27 3.50
CA PRO A 624 -7.74 -17.38 3.60
C PRO A 624 -9.17 -16.97 4.01
N ALA A 625 -9.34 -15.88 4.77
CA ALA A 625 -10.65 -15.37 5.16
C ALA A 625 -11.54 -14.97 3.97
N ALA A 626 -10.95 -14.75 2.78
CA ALA A 626 -11.67 -14.45 1.55
C ALA A 626 -12.59 -15.60 1.08
N GLU A 627 -12.40 -16.83 1.58
CA GLU A 627 -13.30 -17.97 1.35
C GLU A 627 -14.77 -17.61 1.67
N ALA A 628 -15.00 -16.84 2.73
CA ALA A 628 -16.34 -16.46 3.20
C ALA A 628 -17.12 -15.53 2.25
N ILE A 629 -16.45 -14.93 1.26
CA ILE A 629 -17.03 -13.96 0.32
C ILE A 629 -16.73 -14.29 -1.16
N MET A 630 -16.31 -15.52 -1.46
CA MET A 630 -16.08 -15.96 -2.84
C MET A 630 -17.34 -15.88 -3.72
N THR A 631 -17.13 -15.59 -4.99
CA THR A 631 -18.16 -15.70 -6.05
C THR A 631 -18.12 -17.07 -6.73
N ASP A 632 -19.19 -17.38 -7.47
CA ASP A 632 -19.46 -18.70 -8.09
C ASP A 632 -18.43 -19.18 -9.13
N ASP A 633 -17.55 -18.28 -9.58
CA ASP A 633 -16.43 -18.48 -10.51
C ASP A 633 -15.07 -18.64 -9.81
N MET A 634 -15.05 -18.76 -8.47
CA MET A 634 -13.85 -18.97 -7.67
C MET A 634 -13.97 -20.24 -6.82
N THR A 635 -12.84 -20.82 -6.41
CA THR A 635 -12.82 -21.90 -5.42
C THR A 635 -11.54 -21.85 -4.59
N TYR A 636 -11.67 -21.93 -3.26
CA TYR A 636 -10.52 -22.06 -2.36
C TYR A 636 -9.95 -23.47 -2.42
N THR A 637 -8.63 -23.59 -2.59
CA THR A 637 -7.95 -24.89 -2.71
C THR A 637 -7.76 -25.62 -1.38
N GLY A 638 -7.94 -24.92 -0.26
CA GLY A 638 -7.56 -25.42 1.08
C GLY A 638 -6.05 -25.41 1.36
N VAL A 639 -5.24 -24.89 0.43
CA VAL A 639 -3.77 -24.83 0.54
C VAL A 639 -3.33 -23.41 0.90
N THR A 640 -2.40 -23.29 1.85
CA THR A 640 -1.71 -22.04 2.22
C THR A 640 -0.20 -22.11 1.96
N ASP A 641 0.43 -20.98 1.64
CA ASP A 641 1.90 -20.88 1.58
C ASP A 641 2.56 -20.64 2.95
N GLU A 642 3.90 -20.59 2.98
CA GLU A 642 4.70 -20.35 4.19
C GLU A 642 4.49 -18.95 4.82
N LYS A 643 3.85 -18.03 4.09
CA LYS A 643 3.50 -16.68 4.56
C LYS A 643 2.02 -16.58 4.98
N GLY A 644 1.26 -17.67 4.86
CA GLY A 644 -0.14 -17.79 5.24
C GLY A 644 -1.16 -17.50 4.13
N PHE A 645 -0.73 -17.14 2.91
CA PHE A 645 -1.69 -16.86 1.83
C PHE A 645 -2.39 -18.13 1.38
N GLY A 646 -3.72 -18.08 1.29
CA GLY A 646 -4.53 -19.13 0.69
C GLY A 646 -4.51 -19.06 -0.84
N PHE A 647 -4.45 -20.22 -1.50
CA PHE A 647 -4.54 -20.31 -2.96
C PHE A 647 -5.99 -20.53 -3.42
N PHE A 648 -6.39 -19.80 -4.46
CA PHE A 648 -7.73 -19.81 -5.04
C PHE A 648 -7.65 -20.03 -6.54
N THR A 649 -8.54 -20.86 -7.11
CA THR A 649 -8.74 -20.93 -8.57
C THR A 649 -9.76 -19.89 -9.02
N ILE A 650 -9.66 -19.46 -10.28
CA ILE A 650 -10.67 -18.62 -10.95
C ILE A 650 -11.03 -19.17 -12.34
N ASP A 651 -12.32 -19.35 -12.58
CA ASP A 651 -12.88 -19.89 -13.82
C ASP A 651 -13.06 -18.80 -14.88
N LEU A 652 -11.99 -18.57 -15.65
CA LEU A 652 -11.98 -17.61 -16.75
C LEU A 652 -12.67 -18.12 -18.04
N SER A 653 -13.30 -19.30 -18.05
CA SER A 653 -13.85 -19.86 -19.29
C SER A 653 -15.24 -19.30 -19.65
N PRO A 654 -15.62 -19.20 -20.95
CA PRO A 654 -16.83 -18.49 -21.40
C PRO A 654 -18.13 -18.83 -20.65
N LYS A 655 -18.86 -17.79 -20.22
CA LYS A 655 -20.24 -17.92 -19.72
C LYS A 655 -21.16 -18.42 -20.85
N VAL A 656 -22.04 -19.37 -20.54
CA VAL A 656 -23.02 -19.88 -21.51
C VAL A 656 -24.24 -18.96 -21.52
N SER A 657 -24.37 -18.17 -22.58
CA SER A 657 -25.46 -17.19 -22.75
C SER A 657 -26.58 -17.68 -23.67
N PHE A 658 -27.76 -17.11 -23.49
CA PHE A 658 -28.94 -17.34 -24.34
C PHE A 658 -29.53 -15.97 -24.72
N ALA A 659 -30.00 -15.81 -25.95
CA ALA A 659 -30.46 -14.53 -26.49
C ALA A 659 -31.72 -13.97 -25.78
N ASP A 660 -32.48 -14.83 -25.10
CA ASP A 660 -33.62 -14.48 -24.27
C ASP A 660 -33.32 -14.45 -22.76
N VAL A 661 -32.03 -14.59 -22.39
CA VAL A 661 -31.50 -14.45 -21.03
C VAL A 661 -30.37 -13.40 -21.05
N PRO A 662 -30.69 -12.10 -21.20
CA PRO A 662 -29.69 -11.04 -21.16
C PRO A 662 -29.01 -10.98 -19.78
N ALA A 663 -27.79 -10.43 -19.71
CA ALA A 663 -26.97 -10.42 -18.49
C ALA A 663 -27.72 -9.87 -17.24
N GLY A 664 -28.49 -8.80 -17.41
CA GLY A 664 -29.32 -8.20 -16.34
C GLY A 664 -30.63 -8.94 -16.00
N TYR A 665 -30.90 -10.12 -16.56
CA TYR A 665 -32.03 -10.96 -16.13
C TYR A 665 -31.69 -11.65 -14.81
N TRP A 666 -32.58 -11.62 -13.83
CA TRP A 666 -32.34 -12.04 -12.43
C TRP A 666 -31.82 -13.47 -12.21
N ALA A 667 -31.90 -14.36 -13.22
CA ALA A 667 -31.39 -15.72 -13.17
C ALA A 667 -30.28 -16.01 -14.20
N SER A 668 -29.69 -14.98 -14.83
CA SER A 668 -28.69 -15.12 -15.89
C SER A 668 -27.51 -16.00 -15.48
N ASP A 669 -26.87 -15.70 -14.33
CA ASP A 669 -25.73 -16.46 -13.83
C ASP A 669 -26.11 -17.87 -13.34
N TYR A 670 -27.27 -18.04 -12.70
CA TYR A 670 -27.77 -19.39 -12.34
C TYR A 670 -27.96 -20.27 -13.60
N ILE A 671 -28.52 -19.70 -14.66
CA ILE A 671 -28.74 -20.38 -15.94
C ILE A 671 -27.40 -20.67 -16.63
N SER A 672 -26.50 -19.69 -16.70
CA SER A 672 -25.17 -19.82 -17.29
C SER A 672 -24.32 -20.87 -16.59
N SER A 673 -24.19 -20.81 -15.26
CA SER A 673 -23.36 -21.74 -14.48
C SER A 673 -23.87 -23.18 -14.57
N LEU A 674 -25.20 -23.39 -14.50
CA LEU A 674 -25.78 -24.72 -14.71
C LEU A 674 -25.69 -25.21 -16.16
N ALA A 675 -25.74 -24.31 -17.16
CA ALA A 675 -25.63 -24.70 -18.56
C ALA A 675 -24.20 -25.08 -18.92
N LYS A 676 -23.21 -24.33 -18.39
CA LYS A 676 -21.78 -24.63 -18.45
C LYS A 676 -21.44 -25.98 -17.82
N LYS A 677 -22.07 -26.30 -16.68
CA LYS A 677 -21.99 -27.61 -16.01
C LYS A 677 -22.83 -28.72 -16.68
N GLY A 678 -23.51 -28.45 -17.80
CA GLY A 678 -24.34 -29.42 -18.53
C GLY A 678 -25.64 -29.85 -17.82
N ILE A 679 -25.98 -29.20 -16.71
CA ILE A 679 -27.10 -29.55 -15.84
C ILE A 679 -28.43 -29.05 -16.41
N VAL A 680 -28.45 -27.83 -16.97
CA VAL A 680 -29.57 -27.30 -17.75
C VAL A 680 -29.17 -27.16 -19.23
N HIS A 681 -30.17 -27.16 -20.11
CA HIS A 681 -30.00 -26.86 -21.53
C HIS A 681 -31.07 -25.86 -21.98
N GLY A 682 -30.78 -25.10 -23.03
CA GLY A 682 -31.80 -24.37 -23.77
C GLY A 682 -32.80 -25.28 -24.48
N LYS A 683 -33.84 -24.68 -25.07
CA LYS A 683 -34.71 -25.36 -26.05
C LYS A 683 -34.00 -25.55 -27.39
N ASP A 684 -33.06 -24.67 -27.67
CA ASP A 684 -32.09 -24.70 -28.77
C ASP A 684 -30.80 -23.98 -28.30
N PRO A 685 -29.72 -23.89 -29.12
CA PRO A 685 -28.46 -23.25 -28.72
C PRO A 685 -28.52 -21.73 -28.46
N GLN A 686 -29.62 -21.05 -28.77
CA GLN A 686 -29.81 -19.60 -28.54
C GLN A 686 -30.95 -19.30 -27.55
N THR A 687 -31.95 -20.17 -27.42
CA THR A 687 -33.16 -19.89 -26.61
C THR A 687 -33.21 -20.75 -25.33
N PHE A 688 -33.23 -20.14 -24.16
CA PHE A 688 -33.49 -20.86 -22.90
C PHE A 688 -34.97 -21.00 -22.58
N ASP A 689 -35.79 -20.03 -22.96
CA ASP A 689 -37.17 -19.78 -22.51
C ASP A 689 -37.28 -19.85 -20.98
N PRO A 690 -36.77 -18.82 -20.26
CA PRO A 690 -36.74 -18.81 -18.80
C PRO A 690 -38.13 -18.74 -18.16
N GLU A 691 -39.09 -18.13 -18.84
CA GLU A 691 -40.43 -17.86 -18.31
C GLU A 691 -41.41 -19.02 -18.50
N SER A 692 -41.18 -19.93 -19.46
CA SER A 692 -42.01 -21.13 -19.61
C SER A 692 -41.89 -22.10 -18.43
N THR A 693 -42.99 -22.81 -18.16
CA THR A 693 -43.07 -23.78 -17.07
C THR A 693 -42.22 -25.02 -17.34
N VAL A 694 -41.51 -25.50 -16.31
CA VAL A 694 -40.71 -26.74 -16.37
C VAL A 694 -41.58 -27.96 -16.06
N THR A 695 -41.33 -29.10 -16.73
CA THR A 695 -42.00 -30.36 -16.39
C THR A 695 -41.31 -31.10 -15.25
N ARG A 696 -42.02 -32.02 -14.58
CA ARG A 696 -41.46 -32.92 -13.56
C ARG A 696 -40.26 -33.71 -14.09
N GLY A 697 -40.34 -34.21 -15.33
CA GLY A 697 -39.25 -34.92 -16.00
C GLY A 697 -38.03 -34.05 -16.27
N GLN A 698 -38.25 -32.78 -16.63
CA GLN A 698 -37.16 -31.81 -16.82
C GLN A 698 -36.49 -31.42 -15.48
N PHE A 699 -37.27 -31.18 -14.42
CA PHE A 699 -36.70 -30.81 -13.12
C PHE A 699 -35.90 -31.96 -12.48
N VAL A 700 -36.41 -33.20 -12.53
CA VAL A 700 -35.69 -34.34 -11.96
C VAL A 700 -34.41 -34.66 -12.74
N ALA A 701 -34.39 -34.45 -14.06
CA ALA A 701 -33.17 -34.56 -14.86
C ALA A 701 -32.09 -33.56 -14.41
N MET A 702 -32.46 -32.30 -14.15
CA MET A 702 -31.52 -31.30 -13.62
C MET A 702 -30.95 -31.74 -12.26
N ILE A 703 -31.79 -32.23 -11.35
CA ILE A 703 -31.38 -32.74 -10.03
C ILE A 703 -30.43 -33.95 -10.14
N VAL A 704 -30.75 -34.92 -11.00
CA VAL A 704 -29.92 -36.13 -11.22
C VAL A 704 -28.56 -35.81 -11.83
N ARG A 705 -28.49 -34.80 -12.71
CA ARG A 705 -27.22 -34.28 -13.26
C ARG A 705 -26.42 -33.50 -12.23
N ALA A 706 -27.08 -32.67 -11.42
CA ALA A 706 -26.47 -31.91 -10.33
C ALA A 706 -25.83 -32.83 -9.26
N LEU A 707 -26.44 -33.98 -8.98
CA LEU A 707 -25.86 -35.02 -8.11
C LEU A 707 -24.77 -35.89 -8.78
N GLY A 708 -24.46 -35.69 -10.07
CA GLY A 708 -23.52 -36.54 -10.81
C GLY A 708 -24.01 -37.97 -11.06
N LEU A 709 -25.32 -38.22 -10.92
CA LEU A 709 -25.93 -39.56 -11.03
C LEU A 709 -26.40 -39.92 -12.44
N SER A 710 -26.43 -38.96 -13.38
CA SER A 710 -26.86 -39.19 -14.76
C SER A 710 -25.89 -40.09 -15.54
N ASP A 711 -26.42 -40.96 -16.40
CA ASP A 711 -25.59 -41.80 -17.31
C ASP A 711 -25.07 -41.04 -18.55
N GLY A 712 -25.32 -39.73 -18.62
CA GLY A 712 -24.91 -38.86 -19.73
C GLY A 712 -25.72 -39.05 -21.02
N SER A 713 -26.70 -39.95 -21.06
CA SER A 713 -27.47 -40.22 -22.29
C SER A 713 -28.58 -39.21 -22.59
N GLY A 714 -28.93 -38.36 -21.61
CA GLY A 714 -30.02 -37.38 -21.71
C GLY A 714 -31.43 -37.98 -21.77
N ASP A 715 -31.58 -39.29 -21.56
CA ASP A 715 -32.86 -39.98 -21.54
C ASP A 715 -33.59 -39.73 -20.22
N ILE A 716 -34.57 -38.83 -20.25
CA ILE A 716 -35.41 -38.45 -19.11
C ILE A 716 -36.05 -39.67 -18.43
N GLN A 717 -36.36 -40.77 -19.14
CA GLN A 717 -36.92 -41.97 -18.50
C GLN A 717 -35.91 -42.70 -17.61
N LYS A 718 -34.64 -42.77 -18.03
CA LYS A 718 -33.56 -43.27 -17.17
C LYS A 718 -33.29 -42.32 -16.01
N GLU A 719 -33.31 -41.01 -16.25
CA GLU A 719 -33.08 -40.03 -15.17
C GLU A 719 -34.20 -40.09 -14.11
N ILE A 720 -35.43 -40.41 -14.50
CA ILE A 720 -36.53 -40.75 -13.57
C ILE A 720 -36.28 -42.08 -12.84
N GLU A 721 -35.81 -43.12 -13.53
CA GLU A 721 -35.45 -44.41 -12.88
C GLU A 721 -34.31 -44.26 -11.87
N ILE A 722 -33.27 -43.50 -12.22
CA ILE A 722 -32.16 -43.13 -11.32
C ILE A 722 -32.70 -42.35 -10.11
N ALA A 723 -33.58 -41.37 -10.32
CA ALA A 723 -34.17 -40.60 -9.24
C ALA A 723 -35.05 -41.44 -8.29
N TYR A 724 -35.82 -42.39 -8.83
CA TYR A 724 -36.61 -43.31 -8.02
C TYR A 724 -35.71 -44.27 -7.21
N ASN A 725 -34.69 -44.85 -7.86
CA ASN A 725 -33.76 -45.78 -7.22
C ASN A 725 -32.88 -45.12 -6.13
N ASN A 726 -32.69 -43.79 -6.19
CA ASN A 726 -32.00 -43.00 -5.16
C ASN A 726 -32.97 -42.29 -4.19
N GLY A 727 -34.29 -42.53 -4.25
CA GLY A 727 -35.26 -41.94 -3.32
C GLY A 727 -35.61 -40.45 -3.56
N ILE A 728 -35.02 -39.81 -4.56
CA ILE A 728 -35.29 -38.41 -4.97
C ILE A 728 -36.77 -38.24 -5.37
N THR A 729 -37.43 -39.30 -5.81
CA THR A 729 -38.88 -39.34 -6.00
C THR A 729 -39.52 -40.62 -5.46
N THR A 730 -40.71 -40.48 -4.88
CA THR A 730 -41.53 -41.58 -4.35
C THR A 730 -42.46 -42.23 -5.39
N LEU A 731 -42.63 -41.62 -6.58
CA LEU A 731 -43.45 -42.20 -7.65
C LEU A 731 -42.60 -43.06 -8.58
N THR A 732 -43.09 -44.25 -8.92
CA THR A 732 -42.41 -45.13 -9.89
C THR A 732 -42.31 -44.46 -11.27
N PRO A 733 -41.37 -44.85 -12.15
CA PRO A 733 -41.24 -44.25 -13.48
C PRO A 733 -42.51 -44.26 -14.33
N ALA A 734 -43.38 -45.28 -14.15
CA ALA A 734 -44.67 -45.37 -14.82
C ALA A 734 -45.72 -44.37 -14.30
N GLU A 735 -45.63 -43.98 -13.03
CA GLU A 735 -46.57 -43.10 -12.33
C GLU A 735 -46.07 -41.65 -12.25
N PHE A 736 -44.76 -41.43 -12.47
CA PHE A 736 -44.07 -40.18 -12.20
C PHE A 736 -44.62 -38.96 -12.97
N GLY A 737 -45.29 -39.16 -14.11
CA GLY A 737 -45.95 -38.09 -14.87
C GLY A 737 -44.96 -37.09 -15.48
N ALA A 738 -43.93 -37.58 -16.17
CA ALA A 738 -42.80 -36.81 -16.68
C ALA A 738 -43.15 -35.52 -17.45
N SER A 739 -44.25 -35.54 -18.22
CA SER A 739 -44.73 -34.42 -19.04
C SER A 739 -45.57 -33.40 -18.28
N ASN A 740 -45.99 -33.69 -17.05
CA ASN A 740 -46.78 -32.77 -16.24
C ASN A 740 -45.88 -31.63 -15.74
N THR A 741 -46.40 -30.41 -15.71
CA THR A 741 -45.76 -29.28 -15.03
C THR A 741 -45.52 -29.61 -13.56
N ILE A 742 -44.33 -29.30 -13.04
CA ILE A 742 -44.06 -29.43 -11.60
C ILE A 742 -44.62 -28.23 -10.85
N THR A 743 -45.33 -28.46 -9.75
CA THR A 743 -45.78 -27.36 -8.88
C THR A 743 -44.69 -26.99 -7.87
N ARG A 744 -44.69 -25.76 -7.35
CA ARG A 744 -43.65 -25.31 -6.42
C ARG A 744 -43.52 -26.17 -5.15
N GLN A 745 -44.62 -26.69 -4.60
CA GLN A 745 -44.54 -27.63 -3.46
C GLN A 745 -43.92 -29.00 -3.83
N GLN A 746 -44.14 -29.48 -5.06
CA GLN A 746 -43.50 -30.70 -5.57
C GLN A 746 -42.02 -30.48 -5.88
N MET A 747 -41.65 -29.27 -6.30
CA MET A 747 -40.25 -28.86 -6.53
C MET A 747 -39.46 -28.83 -5.21
N ALA A 748 -40.03 -28.26 -4.14
CA ALA A 748 -39.46 -28.27 -2.80
C ALA A 748 -39.19 -29.71 -2.30
N ALA A 749 -40.19 -30.59 -2.40
CA ALA A 749 -40.07 -31.99 -1.97
C ALA A 749 -39.15 -32.87 -2.83
N MET A 750 -38.70 -32.39 -3.99
CA MET A 750 -37.75 -33.10 -4.85
C MET A 750 -36.33 -32.58 -4.69
N VAL A 751 -36.14 -31.27 -4.47
CA VAL A 751 -34.83 -30.71 -4.11
C VAL A 751 -34.42 -31.10 -2.69
N MET A 752 -35.35 -31.16 -1.73
CA MET A 752 -35.03 -31.62 -0.38
C MET A 752 -34.57 -33.08 -0.34
N ARG A 753 -35.27 -33.99 -1.03
CA ARG A 753 -34.82 -35.39 -1.13
C ARG A 753 -33.46 -35.53 -1.83
N ALA A 754 -33.15 -34.66 -2.80
CA ALA A 754 -31.83 -34.61 -3.40
C ALA A 754 -30.75 -34.13 -2.42
N TYR A 755 -31.08 -33.20 -1.52
CA TYR A 755 -30.22 -32.75 -0.43
C TYR A 755 -30.05 -33.84 0.65
N GLU A 756 -31.10 -34.57 1.02
CA GLU A 756 -31.02 -35.74 1.91
C GLU A 756 -30.12 -36.84 1.33
N VAL A 757 -30.17 -37.06 0.01
CA VAL A 757 -29.26 -37.97 -0.72
C VAL A 757 -27.82 -37.47 -0.71
N LYS A 758 -27.59 -36.15 -0.89
CA LYS A 758 -26.25 -35.53 -0.80
C LYS A 758 -25.67 -35.59 0.62
N LEU A 759 -26.53 -35.43 1.64
CA LEU A 759 -26.19 -35.42 3.06
C LEU A 759 -26.03 -36.83 3.65
N GLY A 760 -26.69 -37.84 3.07
CA GLY A 760 -26.77 -39.20 3.60
C GLY A 760 -27.70 -39.35 4.82
N ALA A 761 -28.55 -38.36 5.09
CA ALA A 761 -29.46 -38.31 6.24
C ALA A 761 -30.69 -37.43 5.95
N GLU A 762 -31.78 -37.66 6.68
CA GLU A 762 -32.99 -36.81 6.65
C GLU A 762 -32.68 -35.41 7.21
N TYR A 763 -33.20 -34.36 6.58
CA TYR A 763 -33.03 -32.98 7.05
C TYR A 763 -34.34 -32.47 7.67
N ASN A 764 -34.27 -31.97 8.90
CA ASN A 764 -35.44 -31.50 9.65
C ASN A 764 -35.26 -30.01 9.96
N ALA A 765 -36.16 -29.16 9.45
CA ALA A 765 -36.14 -27.73 9.70
C ALA A 765 -36.31 -27.39 11.19
N THR A 766 -35.55 -26.41 11.66
CA THR A 766 -35.66 -25.86 13.03
C THR A 766 -36.71 -24.75 13.15
N THR A 767 -37.16 -24.19 12.01
CA THR A 767 -38.11 -23.08 11.89
C THR A 767 -39.31 -23.42 10.99
N THR A 768 -40.40 -22.66 11.11
CA THR A 768 -41.57 -22.75 10.21
C THR A 768 -41.67 -21.50 9.34
N ALA A 769 -41.63 -21.67 8.03
CA ALA A 769 -41.80 -20.59 7.08
C ALA A 769 -43.26 -20.11 7.04
N THR A 770 -43.46 -18.80 7.18
CA THR A 770 -44.80 -18.19 7.24
C THR A 770 -45.14 -17.49 5.92
N TYR A 771 -46.16 -17.97 5.23
CA TYR A 771 -46.66 -17.39 3.98
C TYR A 771 -48.16 -17.07 4.07
N LYS A 772 -48.62 -16.09 3.28
CA LYS A 772 -50.04 -15.67 3.23
C LYS A 772 -50.99 -16.77 2.77
N ASP A 773 -50.45 -17.81 2.12
CA ASP A 773 -51.13 -18.94 1.52
C ASP A 773 -50.64 -20.30 2.07
N SER A 774 -49.98 -20.35 3.25
CA SER A 774 -49.49 -21.62 3.84
C SER A 774 -50.59 -22.69 3.95
N GLY A 775 -51.85 -22.31 4.16
CA GLY A 775 -53.01 -23.21 4.17
C GLY A 775 -53.44 -23.78 2.81
N ALA A 776 -52.72 -23.47 1.73
CA ALA A 776 -52.87 -24.06 0.40
C ALA A 776 -51.71 -25.01 0.02
N ILE A 777 -50.70 -25.15 0.90
CA ILE A 777 -49.69 -26.21 0.84
C ILE A 777 -50.37 -27.50 1.31
N ALA A 778 -50.19 -28.62 0.60
CA ALA A 778 -50.70 -29.90 1.08
C ALA A 778 -49.82 -30.44 2.22
N ASP A 779 -50.42 -31.10 3.21
CA ASP A 779 -49.72 -31.57 4.44
C ASP A 779 -48.45 -32.38 4.13
N GLU A 780 -48.49 -33.23 3.10
CA GLU A 780 -47.38 -34.07 2.62
C GLU A 780 -46.16 -33.31 2.04
N PHE A 781 -46.29 -31.99 1.81
CA PHE A 781 -45.21 -31.11 1.36
C PHE A 781 -44.83 -30.05 2.39
N SER A 782 -45.57 -29.93 3.50
CA SER A 782 -45.38 -28.87 4.49
C SER A 782 -43.97 -28.86 5.10
N ALA A 783 -43.45 -30.04 5.47
CA ALA A 783 -42.09 -30.20 5.98
C ALA A 783 -41.03 -29.69 4.98
N TYR A 784 -41.00 -30.28 3.78
CA TYR A 784 -40.09 -29.92 2.69
C TYR A 784 -40.13 -28.44 2.27
N VAL A 785 -41.27 -27.76 2.43
CA VAL A 785 -41.37 -26.31 2.16
C VAL A 785 -40.70 -25.47 3.26
N ASN A 786 -40.78 -25.89 4.53
CA ASN A 786 -40.04 -25.24 5.62
C ASN A 786 -38.53 -25.47 5.48
N GLU A 787 -38.12 -26.71 5.18
CA GLU A 787 -36.72 -27.10 4.99
C GLU A 787 -36.06 -26.35 3.83
N ALA A 788 -36.72 -26.31 2.67
CA ALA A 788 -36.22 -25.59 1.50
C ALA A 788 -36.18 -24.06 1.71
N ALA A 789 -36.99 -23.53 2.63
CA ALA A 789 -36.94 -22.12 3.02
C ALA A 789 -35.79 -21.83 4.01
N GLU A 790 -35.57 -22.71 5.00
CA GLU A 790 -34.49 -22.59 5.99
C GLU A 790 -33.10 -22.70 5.34
N LEU A 791 -32.94 -23.58 4.36
CA LEU A 791 -31.70 -23.71 3.56
C LEU A 791 -31.57 -22.65 2.44
N GLY A 792 -32.58 -21.80 2.24
CA GLY A 792 -32.60 -20.77 1.20
C GLY A 792 -32.78 -21.27 -0.24
N PHE A 793 -33.04 -22.56 -0.45
CA PHE A 793 -33.30 -23.14 -1.77
C PHE A 793 -34.57 -22.57 -2.43
N MET A 794 -35.64 -22.36 -1.65
CA MET A 794 -36.93 -21.86 -2.13
C MET A 794 -37.56 -20.84 -1.18
N THR A 795 -37.54 -19.57 -1.57
CA THR A 795 -38.31 -18.52 -0.93
C THR A 795 -39.72 -18.38 -1.53
N GLY A 796 -40.60 -17.68 -0.81
CA GLY A 796 -41.85 -17.16 -1.38
C GLY A 796 -41.58 -16.01 -2.37
N TYR A 797 -42.65 -15.51 -3.00
CA TYR A 797 -42.61 -14.30 -3.81
C TYR A 797 -42.69 -13.03 -2.95
N ASP A 798 -42.28 -11.89 -3.51
CA ASP A 798 -42.24 -10.57 -2.86
C ASP A 798 -43.60 -10.11 -2.30
N ASN A 799 -44.71 -10.65 -2.83
CA ASN A 799 -46.05 -10.42 -2.32
C ASN A 799 -46.33 -11.12 -0.97
N GLY A 800 -45.44 -11.99 -0.48
CA GLY A 800 -45.56 -12.78 0.75
C GLY A 800 -46.32 -14.12 0.62
N SER A 801 -46.52 -14.65 -0.59
CA SER A 801 -47.10 -15.99 -0.83
C SER A 801 -46.07 -16.99 -1.36
N PHE A 802 -46.20 -18.27 -1.03
CA PHE A 802 -45.35 -19.33 -1.55
C PHE A 802 -45.75 -19.80 -2.96
N GLY A 803 -47.04 -19.76 -3.31
CA GLY A 803 -47.56 -20.26 -4.58
C GLY A 803 -47.47 -21.78 -4.73
N PRO A 804 -47.93 -22.61 -3.77
CA PRO A 804 -47.65 -24.05 -3.72
C PRO A 804 -48.12 -24.84 -4.95
N ASN A 805 -49.23 -24.39 -5.55
CA ASN A 805 -49.86 -25.05 -6.71
C ASN A 805 -49.46 -24.39 -8.04
N ASP A 806 -48.64 -23.34 -8.03
CA ASP A 806 -48.16 -22.67 -9.24
C ASP A 806 -47.16 -23.57 -9.97
N GLY A 807 -47.25 -23.59 -11.30
CA GLY A 807 -46.27 -24.26 -12.14
C GLY A 807 -44.92 -23.54 -12.12
N ALA A 808 -43.87 -24.22 -11.71
CA ALA A 808 -42.54 -23.62 -11.61
C ALA A 808 -41.98 -23.22 -12.99
N LYS A 809 -41.36 -22.05 -13.09
CA LYS A 809 -40.67 -21.57 -14.30
C LYS A 809 -39.29 -22.21 -14.46
N ARG A 810 -38.77 -22.26 -15.70
CA ARG A 810 -37.40 -22.75 -15.96
C ARG A 810 -36.31 -21.93 -15.28
N SER A 811 -36.47 -20.61 -15.18
CA SER A 811 -35.57 -19.74 -14.39
C SER A 811 -35.63 -20.01 -12.88
N GLN A 812 -36.83 -20.29 -12.35
CA GLN A 812 -37.00 -20.68 -10.94
C GLN A 812 -36.34 -22.04 -10.66
N ALA A 813 -36.55 -23.02 -11.53
CA ALA A 813 -35.90 -24.32 -11.44
C ALA A 813 -34.37 -24.22 -11.50
N ALA A 814 -33.83 -23.38 -12.40
CA ALA A 814 -32.40 -23.09 -12.46
C ALA A 814 -31.90 -22.52 -11.12
N LYS A 815 -32.55 -21.50 -10.54
CA LYS A 815 -32.17 -21.00 -9.21
C LYS A 815 -32.23 -22.10 -8.14
N VAL A 816 -33.28 -22.93 -8.09
CA VAL A 816 -33.41 -23.97 -7.06
C VAL A 816 -32.28 -25.01 -7.14
N VAL A 817 -31.97 -25.50 -8.34
CA VAL A 817 -30.86 -26.44 -8.54
C VAL A 817 -29.51 -25.76 -8.28
N TYR A 818 -29.39 -24.46 -8.57
CA TYR A 818 -28.20 -23.68 -8.27
C TYR A 818 -27.94 -23.57 -6.75
N MET A 819 -28.93 -23.11 -5.99
CA MET A 819 -28.82 -22.98 -4.54
C MET A 819 -28.55 -24.34 -3.87
N PHE A 820 -29.16 -25.42 -4.36
CA PHE A 820 -28.89 -26.78 -3.92
C PHE A 820 -27.43 -27.22 -4.12
N LEU A 821 -26.80 -26.89 -5.24
CA LEU A 821 -25.38 -27.20 -5.45
C LEU A 821 -24.46 -26.44 -4.48
N SER A 822 -24.84 -25.20 -4.13
CA SER A 822 -24.08 -24.33 -3.20
C SER A 822 -24.13 -24.74 -1.72
N LYS A 823 -24.84 -25.81 -1.37
CA LYS A 823 -24.92 -26.41 -0.02
C LYS A 823 -24.60 -27.89 -0.11
#